data_AF-G9MWW7-F1
#
_entry.id   AF-G9MWW7-F1
#
_cell.length_a   1.000
_cell.length_b   1.000
_cell.length_c   1.000
_cell.angle_alpha   90.00
_cell.angle_beta   90.00
_cell.angle_gamma   90.00
#
_symmetry.space_group_name_H-M   'P 1'
#
loop_
_entity.id
_entity.type
_entity.pdbx_description
1 polymer ?
#
loop_
_entity_poly.entity_id
_entity_poly.type
_entity_poly.pdbx_seq_one_letter_code
_entity_poly.pdbx_strand_id
1 'polypeptide(L)'
;EKILAEVKGLVGLKEVKEQFAKIESCIRICSLQGTNPRTERWHAVFQGNPGTGKTTVARLYAKFLRSMHIVKSRTYKETSGAQLVCMGPKEVKELFNSSSSNPLQNGGVLFVDEAYQLTAPHVPNSGRQVLDIILTEIENNIGNLVVIFAGYKEELESFFGHNPGLRSRIPHTLHFEDFNDQELLHILADRIRKKYNGKMKAEDGLHGKYMRIAIRRLARSRGKKGFGNARAVENVQLKIWERQAKRLTNYENLKDSNHIFTFIKEDILGPNPADVRLTSLAWAKFQRLTGLEEVKKSINNMFEALEMNYRREMAEQAPLSFSLNRIFVGSPGTGKTTVAKLYGQILVDLGLLSNGEVITKNPADFIGEAVGKSEANTKSILASTVGKVLIIDEAYMLDPGEASKRNDTYRASVLDTLVAEVQSVPGEDRCVILLGYEDRLKEMFRNANPGLSGRFAADKPFRFEDFNKAQLQEILNRKLVARNLNATHEGLKVAIEVLDRARMRQGFSNGREVDNLLSSAMENHLQRQSTPKGSNYGHDMTLSPEDFDPNHGRAKHAAANCRMFLQNQVSNNIINQLEEYQRLLHITKLRELSAASLVPTSFLFKGPAGTGKTTVAQYMSTLLYDLGLVATKTFVECSASDFIGEHVGQTAPKTRAQFEKGLGGVLFVDHAHQLNQGGYGTEAINEFVRLLQKHSGKIVVILAGPSDEIESLMAKAHGLDISFFKEITFQRLTAQECMVLLRRILSQNRISDCFSNSQAVQQIFINQFEILSNLSHWRNASDVKSLSQWMM
;
A
#
# COMPACT_ATOMS: atom_id res chain seq x y z
N GLU A 1 48.48 25.90 28.63
CA GLU A 1 48.08 26.96 27.67
C GLU A 1 47.77 26.46 26.26
N LYS A 2 48.69 25.78 25.54
CA LYS A 2 48.48 25.35 24.13
C LYS A 2 47.20 24.53 23.87
N ILE A 3 46.85 23.59 24.76
CA ILE A 3 45.65 22.74 24.61
C ILE A 3 44.35 23.53 24.84
N LEU A 4 44.36 24.49 25.77
CA LEU A 4 43.21 25.35 26.02
C LEU A 4 42.97 26.32 24.86
N ALA A 5 44.03 26.79 24.20
CA ALA A 5 43.92 27.53 22.95
C ALA A 5 43.29 26.67 21.83
N GLU A 6 43.68 25.40 21.73
CA GLU A 6 43.09 24.44 20.78
C GLU A 6 41.59 24.22 21.05
N VAL A 7 41.20 24.04 22.32
CA VAL A 7 39.78 23.93 22.73
C VAL A 7 39.00 25.22 22.44
N LYS A 8 39.57 26.39 22.74
CA LYS A 8 38.95 27.70 22.44
C LYS A 8 38.76 27.92 20.94
N GLY A 9 39.67 27.40 20.11
CA GLY A 9 39.63 27.47 18.66
C GLY A 9 38.62 26.54 17.99
N LEU A 10 38.02 25.59 18.71
CA LEU A 10 36.94 24.76 18.16
C LEU A 10 35.72 25.62 17.82
N VAL A 11 35.01 25.28 16.75
CA VAL A 11 33.77 25.96 16.37
C VAL A 11 32.66 25.61 17.36
N GLY A 12 31.88 26.60 17.80
CA GLY A 12 30.77 26.42 18.74
C GLY A 12 31.19 25.89 20.11
N LEU A 13 30.43 24.94 20.66
CA LEU A 13 30.73 24.23 21.90
C LEU A 13 30.91 25.14 23.13
N LYS A 14 30.04 26.15 23.27
CA LYS A 14 30.13 27.15 24.34
C LYS A 14 30.16 26.51 25.75
N GLU A 15 29.20 25.65 26.06
CA GLU A 15 29.12 25.00 27.38
C GLU A 15 30.33 24.08 27.66
N VAL A 16 30.78 23.34 26.65
CA VAL A 16 31.99 22.51 26.76
C VAL A 16 33.20 23.37 27.10
N LYS A 17 33.40 24.50 26.41
CA LYS A 17 34.50 25.44 26.67
C LYS A 17 34.43 26.02 28.09
N GLU A 18 33.23 26.36 28.56
CA GLU A 18 33.00 26.84 29.92
C GLU A 18 33.33 25.75 30.97
N GLN A 19 32.97 24.49 30.71
CA GLN A 19 33.32 23.37 31.59
C GLN A 19 34.83 23.13 31.65
N PHE A 20 35.56 23.22 30.53
CA PHE A 20 37.02 23.16 30.55
C PHE A 20 37.63 24.26 31.41
N ALA A 21 37.14 25.51 31.27
CA ALA A 21 37.62 26.63 32.09
C ALA A 21 37.29 26.47 33.57
N LYS A 22 36.12 25.89 33.89
CA LYS A 22 35.72 25.56 35.27
C LYS A 22 36.65 24.51 35.88
N ILE A 23 36.91 23.41 35.15
CA ILE A 23 37.80 22.33 35.60
C ILE A 23 39.23 22.85 35.79
N GLU A 24 39.75 23.64 34.84
CA GLU A 24 41.05 24.32 34.98
C GLU A 24 41.10 25.18 36.24
N SER A 25 40.06 25.97 36.49
CA SER A 25 39.99 26.82 37.68
C SER A 25 39.98 25.99 38.96
N CYS A 26 39.21 24.90 39.02
CA CYS A 26 39.19 23.99 40.16
C CYS A 26 40.58 23.42 40.43
N ILE A 27 41.24 22.87 39.40
CA ILE A 27 42.61 22.30 39.54
C ILE A 27 43.58 23.36 40.06
N ARG A 28 43.56 24.57 39.48
CA ARG A 28 44.43 25.67 39.88
C ARG A 28 44.20 26.10 41.32
N ILE A 29 42.94 26.25 41.73
CA ILE A 29 42.59 26.63 43.10
C ILE A 29 42.99 25.54 44.09
N CYS A 30 42.75 24.26 43.79
CA CYS A 30 43.23 23.15 44.63
C CYS A 30 44.75 23.21 44.84
N SER A 31 45.52 23.41 43.76
CA SER A 31 46.98 23.57 43.86
C SER A 31 47.39 24.78 44.71
N LEU A 32 46.67 25.91 44.61
CA LEU A 32 46.93 27.10 45.44
C LEU A 32 46.54 26.89 46.92
N GLN A 33 45.52 26.07 47.19
CA GLN A 33 45.12 25.70 48.55
C GLN A 33 46.05 24.66 49.18
N GLY A 34 47.07 24.19 48.47
CA GLY A 34 48.00 23.15 48.96
C GLY A 34 47.39 21.75 48.98
N THR A 35 46.22 21.53 48.36
CA THR A 35 45.60 20.21 48.23
C THR A 35 46.05 19.54 46.94
N ASN A 36 46.03 18.21 46.91
CA ASN A 36 46.45 17.45 45.73
C ASN A 36 45.25 17.25 44.79
N PRO A 37 45.17 17.94 43.62
CA PRO A 37 44.03 17.80 42.73
C PRO A 37 43.88 16.38 42.15
N ARG A 38 44.89 15.51 42.28
CA ARG A 38 44.81 14.12 41.81
C ARG A 38 43.93 13.23 42.70
N THR A 39 43.60 13.65 43.92
CA THR A 39 42.67 12.89 44.78
C THR A 39 41.20 13.15 44.45
N GLU A 40 40.92 14.12 43.56
CA GLU A 40 39.58 14.43 43.08
C GLU A 40 39.15 13.53 41.91
N ARG A 41 37.83 13.44 41.69
CA ARG A 41 37.22 12.65 40.63
C ARG A 41 37.04 13.48 39.36
N TRP A 42 37.81 13.16 38.31
CA TRP A 42 37.78 13.89 37.03
C TRP A 42 37.05 13.15 35.89
N HIS A 43 36.33 12.07 36.22
CA HIS A 43 35.48 11.32 35.28
C HIS A 43 34.39 12.22 34.71
N ALA A 44 34.00 11.97 33.46
CA ALA A 44 33.03 12.82 32.78
C ALA A 44 31.98 12.03 32.00
N VAL A 45 30.79 12.62 31.86
CA VAL A 45 29.77 12.18 30.92
C VAL A 45 29.60 13.21 29.81
N PHE A 46 29.69 12.77 28.57
CA PHE A 46 29.54 13.60 27.38
C PHE A 46 28.18 13.32 26.73
N GLN A 47 27.27 14.27 26.82
CA GLN A 47 25.89 14.11 26.35
C GLN A 47 25.64 14.95 25.11
N GLY A 48 25.18 14.34 24.02
CA GLY A 48 24.73 15.09 22.85
C GLY A 48 24.52 14.23 21.61
N ASN A 49 23.98 14.85 20.56
CA ASN A 49 23.68 14.20 19.28
C ASN A 49 24.93 13.69 18.54
N PRO A 50 24.78 12.85 17.49
CA PRO A 50 25.90 12.39 16.70
C PRO A 50 26.61 13.56 16.03
N GLY A 51 27.94 13.48 15.90
CA GLY A 51 28.72 14.48 15.15
C GLY A 51 28.86 15.86 15.81
N THR A 52 28.50 16.03 17.07
CA THR A 52 28.76 17.26 17.85
C THR A 52 30.22 17.42 18.31
N GLY A 53 31.07 16.39 18.09
CA GLY A 53 32.50 16.46 18.39
C GLY A 53 32.94 15.78 19.71
N LYS A 54 32.08 14.97 20.34
CA LYS A 54 32.37 14.24 21.60
C LYS A 54 33.73 13.54 21.59
N THR A 55 34.01 12.70 20.59
CA THR A 55 35.29 11.96 20.46
C THR A 55 36.49 12.91 20.33
N THR A 56 36.36 13.97 19.53
CA THR A 56 37.43 14.97 19.35
C THR A 56 37.73 15.69 20.66
N VAL A 57 36.69 16.11 21.38
CA VAL A 57 36.83 16.77 22.68
C VAL A 57 37.34 15.79 23.74
N ALA A 58 37.00 14.50 23.70
CA ALA A 58 37.50 13.51 24.65
C ALA A 58 39.02 13.33 24.56
N ARG A 59 39.56 13.33 23.33
CA ARG A 59 41.02 13.33 23.10
C ARG A 59 41.68 14.61 23.64
N LEU A 60 41.04 15.77 23.48
CA LEU A 60 41.53 17.03 24.03
C LEU A 60 41.45 17.06 25.55
N TYR A 61 40.38 16.53 26.14
CA TYR A 61 40.21 16.40 27.58
C TYR A 61 41.31 15.53 28.20
N ALA A 62 41.63 14.40 27.56
CA ALA A 62 42.74 13.54 28.00
C ALA A 62 44.10 14.26 27.96
N LYS A 63 44.38 14.98 26.86
CA LYS A 63 45.59 15.81 26.75
C LYS A 63 45.62 16.91 27.81
N PHE A 64 44.48 17.56 28.06
CA PHE A 64 44.33 18.63 29.03
C PHE A 64 44.62 18.14 30.46
N LEU A 65 43.97 17.07 30.90
CA LEU A 65 44.19 16.47 32.22
C LEU A 65 45.64 16.06 32.43
N ARG A 66 46.28 15.53 31.39
CA ARG A 66 47.69 15.20 31.42
C ARG A 66 48.59 16.44 31.53
N SER A 67 48.28 17.51 30.81
CA SER A 67 49.06 18.76 30.88
C SER A 67 48.93 19.46 32.23
N MET A 68 47.83 19.20 32.95
CA MET A 68 47.62 19.64 34.33
C MET A 68 48.14 18.64 35.37
N HIS A 69 48.92 17.63 34.96
CA HIS A 69 49.47 16.59 35.83
C HIS A 69 48.44 15.78 36.63
N ILE A 70 47.18 15.74 36.19
CA ILE A 70 46.13 14.94 36.83
C ILE A 70 46.38 13.46 36.57
N VAL A 71 46.50 13.10 35.29
CA VAL A 71 46.80 11.73 34.83
C VAL A 71 48.24 11.64 34.36
N LYS A 72 49.02 10.68 34.89
CA LYS A 72 50.43 10.48 34.53
C LYS A 72 50.61 9.79 33.17
N SER A 73 49.78 8.79 32.89
CA SER A 73 49.86 7.97 31.68
C SER A 73 49.51 8.76 30.42
N ARG A 74 50.13 8.39 29.29
CA ARG A 74 49.77 8.92 27.96
C ARG A 74 48.67 8.10 27.29
N THR A 75 48.28 6.98 27.88
CA THR A 75 47.30 6.07 27.27
C THR A 75 45.96 6.77 27.14
N TYR A 76 45.44 6.77 25.91
CA TYR A 76 44.06 7.06 25.59
C TYR A 76 43.50 5.83 24.86
N LYS A 77 42.53 5.15 25.48
CA LYS A 77 41.84 4.01 24.89
C LYS A 77 40.42 4.42 24.53
N GLU A 78 40.07 4.27 23.26
CA GLU A 78 38.72 4.45 22.74
C GLU A 78 38.08 3.08 22.55
N THR A 79 36.84 2.93 23.01
CA THR A 79 35.99 1.75 22.89
C THR A 79 34.52 2.17 22.78
N SER A 80 33.61 1.23 22.58
CA SER A 80 32.17 1.45 22.61
C SER A 80 31.47 0.55 23.62
N GLY A 81 30.26 0.92 24.03
CA GLY A 81 29.43 0.06 24.88
C GLY A 81 29.25 -1.34 24.29
N ALA A 82 28.92 -1.45 22.99
CA ALA A 82 28.82 -2.73 22.30
C ALA A 82 30.13 -3.55 22.30
N GLN A 83 31.28 -2.92 22.04
CA GLN A 83 32.57 -3.62 22.10
C GLN A 83 32.86 -4.18 23.50
N LEU A 84 32.59 -3.39 24.53
CA LEU A 84 32.76 -3.83 25.92
C LEU A 84 31.82 -4.99 26.29
N VAL A 85 30.59 -5.01 25.77
CA VAL A 85 29.67 -6.15 25.91
C VAL A 85 30.24 -7.39 25.23
N CYS A 86 30.75 -7.26 24.01
CA CYS A 86 31.34 -8.38 23.25
C CYS A 86 32.57 -8.96 23.94
N MET A 87 33.44 -8.13 24.50
CA MET A 87 34.60 -8.55 25.29
C MET A 87 34.20 -9.33 26.56
N GLY A 88 33.09 -8.91 27.16
CA GLY A 88 32.58 -9.50 28.40
C GLY A 88 33.45 -9.21 29.63
N PRO A 89 33.03 -9.68 30.82
CA PRO A 89 33.61 -9.25 32.09
C PRO A 89 35.10 -9.61 32.28
N LYS A 90 35.53 -10.77 31.77
CA LYS A 90 36.91 -11.26 31.95
C LYS A 90 37.91 -10.39 31.19
N GLU A 91 37.71 -10.21 29.89
CA GLU A 91 38.59 -9.41 29.04
C GLU A 91 38.58 -7.92 29.44
N VAL A 92 37.43 -7.39 29.89
CA VAL A 92 37.38 -6.02 30.41
C VAL A 92 38.22 -5.85 31.68
N LYS A 93 38.19 -6.84 32.59
CA LYS A 93 39.05 -6.80 33.78
C LYS A 93 40.54 -6.86 33.40
N GLU A 94 40.88 -7.61 32.36
CA GLU A 94 42.24 -7.65 31.82
C GLU A 94 42.71 -6.30 31.28
N LEU A 95 41.83 -5.43 30.77
CA LEU A 95 42.23 -4.08 30.34
C LEU A 95 42.93 -3.26 31.44
N PHE A 96 42.62 -3.53 32.70
CA PHE A 96 43.14 -2.82 33.87
C PHE A 96 44.23 -3.61 34.64
N ASN A 97 44.35 -4.92 34.43
CA ASN A 97 45.28 -5.79 35.15
C ASN A 97 46.75 -5.68 34.67
N SER A 98 47.67 -6.12 35.52
CA SER A 98 49.12 -5.98 35.44
C SER A 98 49.86 -6.99 34.54
N SER A 99 49.38 -7.20 33.30
CA SER A 99 50.15 -7.91 32.26
C SER A 99 50.72 -6.90 31.25
N SER A 100 51.97 -7.10 30.83
CA SER A 100 52.82 -6.15 30.07
C SER A 100 52.32 -5.74 28.68
N SER A 101 51.17 -6.24 28.23
CA SER A 101 50.49 -5.90 26.97
C SER A 101 49.26 -5.00 27.14
N ASN A 102 48.90 -4.60 28.37
CA ASN A 102 47.61 -3.94 28.64
C ASN A 102 47.68 -2.40 28.55
N PRO A 103 46.76 -1.75 27.82
CA PRO A 103 46.84 -0.33 27.53
C PRO A 103 46.66 0.57 28.78
N LEU A 104 45.79 0.20 29.72
CA LEU A 104 45.42 1.02 30.88
C LEU A 104 46.11 0.59 32.20
N GLN A 105 47.09 -0.32 32.14
CA GLN A 105 47.80 -0.84 33.31
C GLN A 105 48.39 0.25 34.22
N ASN A 106 48.95 1.31 33.61
CA ASN A 106 49.54 2.44 34.34
C ASN A 106 48.56 3.63 34.48
N GLY A 107 47.26 3.36 34.36
CA GLY A 107 46.22 4.37 34.24
C GLY A 107 46.16 5.01 32.85
N GLY A 108 45.43 6.11 32.73
CA GLY A 108 45.17 6.79 31.47
C GLY A 108 43.75 7.30 31.37
N VAL A 109 43.27 7.49 30.14
CA VAL A 109 41.89 7.85 29.87
C VAL A 109 41.22 6.77 29.04
N LEU A 110 40.10 6.24 29.53
CA LEU A 110 39.19 5.35 28.81
C LEU A 110 37.98 6.16 28.32
N PHE A 111 37.79 6.23 27.01
CA PHE A 111 36.60 6.81 26.40
C PHE A 111 35.68 5.69 25.91
N VAL A 112 34.46 5.66 26.42
CA VAL A 112 33.42 4.70 26.07
C VAL A 112 32.32 5.43 25.30
N ASP A 113 32.30 5.28 23.98
CA ASP A 113 31.22 5.83 23.15
C ASP A 113 29.96 4.97 23.24
N GLU A 114 28.80 5.60 23.06
CA GLU A 114 27.47 4.96 23.13
C GLU A 114 27.31 4.06 24.40
N ALA A 115 27.69 4.60 25.56
CA ALA A 115 27.80 3.85 26.82
C ALA A 115 26.48 3.21 27.30
N TYR A 116 25.32 3.76 26.92
CA TYR A 116 24.01 3.20 27.25
C TYR A 116 23.80 1.78 26.70
N GLN A 117 24.59 1.36 25.70
CA GLN A 117 24.55 0.01 25.15
C GLN A 117 24.95 -1.06 26.19
N LEU A 118 25.73 -0.70 27.21
CA LEU A 118 26.07 -1.62 28.32
C LEU A 118 24.85 -2.03 29.15
N THR A 119 23.81 -1.19 29.14
CA THR A 119 22.61 -1.32 29.97
C THR A 119 21.33 -1.45 29.14
N ALA A 120 21.45 -1.68 27.83
CA ALA A 120 20.30 -1.76 26.94
C ALA A 120 19.41 -2.99 27.28
N PRO A 121 18.08 -2.92 27.15
CA PRO A 121 17.16 -3.95 27.67
C PRO A 121 17.35 -5.36 27.09
N HIS A 122 17.87 -5.45 25.87
CA HIS A 122 18.07 -6.70 25.13
C HIS A 122 19.49 -7.27 25.28
N VAL A 123 20.37 -6.57 25.99
CA VAL A 123 21.75 -7.00 26.19
C VAL A 123 21.81 -7.96 27.40
N PRO A 124 22.54 -9.09 27.30
CA PRO A 124 22.70 -10.02 28.41
C PRO A 124 23.30 -9.35 29.65
N ASN A 125 23.07 -9.96 30.83
CA ASN A 125 23.56 -9.46 32.12
C ASN A 125 25.08 -9.22 32.19
N SER A 126 25.86 -9.75 31.23
CA SER A 126 27.28 -9.46 31.06
C SER A 126 27.58 -7.96 30.86
N GLY A 127 26.72 -7.20 30.19
CA GLY A 127 26.91 -5.75 30.00
C GLY A 127 26.87 -4.97 31.32
N ARG A 128 25.97 -5.35 32.23
CA ARG A 128 25.88 -4.78 33.58
C ARG A 128 27.10 -5.13 34.43
N GLN A 129 27.54 -6.39 34.38
CA GLN A 129 28.76 -6.83 35.06
C GLN A 129 30.01 -6.08 34.58
N VAL A 130 30.11 -5.81 33.27
CA VAL A 130 31.17 -5.01 32.69
C VAL A 130 31.15 -3.57 33.21
N LEU A 131 29.97 -2.96 33.31
CA LEU A 131 29.82 -1.63 33.91
C LEU A 131 30.26 -1.61 35.38
N ASP A 132 29.86 -2.61 36.16
CA ASP A 132 30.26 -2.71 37.57
C ASP A 132 31.78 -2.83 37.72
N ILE A 133 32.44 -3.62 36.87
CA ILE A 133 33.92 -3.71 36.84
C ILE A 133 34.55 -2.35 36.57
N ILE A 134 34.06 -1.63 35.54
CA ILE A 134 34.59 -0.30 35.21
C ILE A 134 34.41 0.67 36.39
N LEU A 135 33.28 0.59 37.10
CA LEU A 135 33.02 1.43 38.27
C LEU A 135 33.92 1.09 39.45
N THR A 136 34.20 -0.19 39.69
CA THR A 136 35.17 -0.63 40.69
C THR A 136 36.57 -0.11 40.35
N GLU A 137 37.00 -0.20 39.08
CA GLU A 137 38.31 0.28 38.66
C GLU A 137 38.44 1.81 38.72
N ILE A 138 37.35 2.55 38.49
CA ILE A 138 37.28 4.00 38.71
C ILE A 138 37.57 4.37 40.18
N GLU A 139 37.05 3.60 41.14
CA GLU A 139 37.28 3.85 42.57
C GLU A 139 38.68 3.44 43.03
N ASN A 140 39.20 2.32 42.52
CA ASN A 140 40.52 1.81 42.90
C ASN A 140 41.68 2.64 42.33
N ASN A 141 41.46 3.37 41.24
CA ASN A 141 42.52 4.06 40.48
C ASN A 141 42.35 5.58 40.41
N ILE A 142 41.81 6.22 41.46
CA ILE A 142 41.66 7.68 41.53
C ILE A 142 43.01 8.38 41.28
N GLY A 143 43.00 9.40 40.41
CA GLY A 143 44.21 10.14 40.02
C GLY A 143 45.12 9.41 39.02
N ASN A 144 44.83 8.15 38.68
CA ASN A 144 45.55 7.38 37.67
C ASN A 144 44.67 7.05 36.46
N LEU A 145 43.38 6.77 36.67
CA LEU A 145 42.41 6.45 35.62
C LEU A 145 41.33 7.54 35.55
N VAL A 146 41.00 7.97 34.34
CA VAL A 146 39.81 8.78 34.07
C VAL A 146 38.96 8.07 33.02
N VAL A 147 37.66 8.03 33.24
CA VAL A 147 36.71 7.38 32.33
C VAL A 147 35.73 8.43 31.84
N ILE A 148 35.49 8.44 30.54
CA ILE A 148 34.57 9.33 29.86
C ILE A 148 33.49 8.46 29.22
N PHE A 149 32.24 8.61 29.66
CA PHE A 149 31.09 7.94 29.05
C PHE A 149 30.39 8.90 28.09
N ALA A 150 30.20 8.51 26.83
CA ALA A 150 29.51 9.29 25.82
C ALA A 150 28.21 8.64 25.36
N GLY A 151 27.24 9.46 24.94
CA GLY A 151 25.97 8.97 24.39
C GLY A 151 24.93 10.08 24.20
N TYR A 152 23.73 9.69 23.79
CA TYR A 152 22.59 10.59 23.68
C TYR A 152 22.01 10.92 25.06
N LYS A 153 21.55 12.17 25.23
CA LYS A 153 21.04 12.67 26.52
C LYS A 153 19.93 11.77 27.09
N GLU A 154 18.92 11.46 26.28
CA GLU A 154 17.78 10.63 26.69
C GLU A 154 18.17 9.18 26.99
N GLU A 155 19.12 8.60 26.25
CA GLU A 155 19.48 7.19 26.40
C GLU A 155 20.41 6.99 27.60
N LEU A 156 21.24 7.98 27.91
CA LEU A 156 22.06 7.99 29.12
C LEU A 156 21.25 8.15 30.41
N GLU A 157 20.03 8.68 30.38
CA GLU A 157 19.12 8.66 31.55
C GLU A 157 18.89 7.22 32.03
N SER A 158 18.64 6.30 31.09
CA SER A 158 18.48 4.88 31.40
C SER A 158 19.76 4.25 31.95
N PHE A 159 20.92 4.66 31.44
CA PHE A 159 22.23 4.24 31.93
C PHE A 159 22.44 4.65 33.40
N PHE A 160 22.10 5.89 33.77
CA PHE A 160 22.18 6.34 35.16
C PHE A 160 21.16 5.67 36.08
N GLY A 161 19.98 5.30 35.56
CA GLY A 161 18.94 4.61 36.34
C GLY A 161 19.36 3.22 36.84
N HIS A 162 20.35 2.59 36.20
CA HIS A 162 20.83 1.25 36.58
C HIS A 162 21.69 1.23 37.85
N ASN A 163 22.42 2.30 38.14
CA ASN A 163 23.23 2.40 39.35
C ASN A 163 23.22 3.85 39.88
N PRO A 164 22.48 4.13 40.98
CA PRO A 164 22.40 5.47 41.56
C PRO A 164 23.78 6.06 41.92
N GLY A 165 24.78 5.21 42.22
CA GLY A 165 26.15 5.62 42.52
C GLY A 165 26.94 6.17 41.33
N LEU A 166 26.45 6.03 40.08
CA LEU A 166 27.11 6.61 38.91
C LEU A 166 27.22 8.14 39.00
N ARG A 167 26.16 8.80 39.47
CA ARG A 167 26.11 10.28 39.53
C ARG A 167 27.11 10.86 40.54
N SER A 168 27.39 10.14 41.63
CA SER A 168 28.37 10.57 42.64
C SER A 168 29.82 10.24 42.25
N ARG A 169 30.03 9.18 41.45
CA ARG A 169 31.35 8.75 40.95
C ARG A 169 31.81 9.55 39.73
N ILE A 170 30.88 10.13 38.96
CA ILE A 170 31.15 10.85 37.71
C ILE A 170 30.58 12.28 37.82
N PRO A 171 31.31 13.22 38.44
CA PRO A 171 30.76 14.52 38.81
C PRO A 171 30.69 15.53 37.64
N HIS A 172 31.41 15.30 36.54
CA HIS A 172 31.43 16.22 35.41
C HIS A 172 30.48 15.76 34.31
N THR A 173 29.55 16.62 33.92
CA THR A 173 28.71 16.41 32.73
C THR A 173 28.97 17.55 31.76
N LEU A 174 29.32 17.19 30.52
CA LEU A 174 29.53 18.13 29.42
C LEU A 174 28.42 17.91 28.41
N HIS A 175 27.61 18.93 28.18
CA HIS A 175 26.55 18.91 27.17
C HIS A 175 27.09 19.45 25.84
N PHE A 176 26.78 18.72 24.78
CA PHE A 176 27.17 19.02 23.42
C PHE A 176 25.89 19.36 22.64
N GLU A 177 25.62 20.65 22.52
CA GLU A 177 24.51 21.17 21.74
C GLU A 177 24.71 20.95 20.23
N ASP A 178 23.60 20.94 19.50
CA ASP A 178 23.63 20.93 18.04
C ASP A 178 24.22 22.25 17.51
N PHE A 179 25.05 22.16 16.48
CA PHE A 179 25.64 23.36 15.86
C PHE A 179 24.57 24.25 15.22
N ASN A 180 24.73 25.56 15.39
CA ASN A 180 23.89 26.53 14.72
C ASN A 180 24.23 26.66 13.20
N ASP A 181 23.41 27.37 12.43
CA ASP A 181 23.58 27.49 10.98
C ASP A 181 24.94 28.12 10.60
N GLN A 182 25.42 29.10 11.38
CA GLN A 182 26.71 29.75 11.12
C GLN A 182 27.88 28.81 11.44
N GLU A 183 27.78 28.04 12.52
CA GLU A 183 28.76 27.04 12.92
C GLU A 183 28.85 25.91 11.89
N LEU A 184 27.71 25.38 11.43
CA LEU A 184 27.64 24.36 10.38
C LEU A 184 28.26 24.86 9.06
N LEU A 185 27.99 26.11 8.68
CA LEU A 185 28.60 26.76 7.51
C LEU A 185 30.11 26.89 7.67
N HIS A 186 30.58 27.28 8.86
CA HIS A 186 32.01 27.38 9.13
C HIS A 186 32.69 26.00 9.04
N ILE A 187 32.08 24.96 9.61
CA ILE A 187 32.56 23.58 9.53
C ILE A 187 32.66 23.13 8.07
N LEU A 188 31.64 23.41 7.24
CA LEU A 188 31.65 23.06 5.82
C LEU A 188 32.78 23.78 5.06
N ALA A 189 32.91 25.09 5.25
CA ALA A 189 33.92 25.91 4.60
C ALA A 189 35.35 25.48 4.99
N ASP A 190 35.60 25.25 6.29
CA ASP A 190 36.90 24.79 6.80
C ASP A 190 37.25 23.40 6.27
N ARG A 191 36.27 22.48 6.20
CA ARG A 191 36.46 21.16 5.59
C ARG A 191 36.81 21.20 4.12
N ILE A 192 36.14 22.03 3.33
CA ILE A 192 36.45 22.22 1.91
C ILE A 192 37.85 22.82 1.76
N ARG A 193 38.17 23.86 2.54
CA ARG A 193 39.48 24.51 2.52
C ARG A 193 40.60 23.51 2.85
N LYS A 194 40.45 22.71 3.91
CA LYS A 194 41.42 21.69 4.31
C LYS A 194 41.57 20.58 3.27
N LYS A 195 40.45 20.02 2.77
CA LYS A 195 40.47 18.92 1.78
C LYS A 195 41.19 19.30 0.48
N TYR A 196 41.06 20.56 0.05
CA TYR A 196 41.61 21.04 -1.22
C TYR A 196 42.77 22.03 -1.07
N ASN A 197 43.40 22.10 0.11
CA ASN A 197 44.52 23.02 0.39
C ASN A 197 44.23 24.49 -0.01
N GLY A 198 42.99 24.93 0.21
CA GLY A 198 42.52 26.29 -0.11
C GLY A 198 42.28 26.58 -1.59
N LYS A 199 42.49 25.63 -2.51
CA LYS A 199 42.34 25.84 -3.96
C LYS A 199 40.87 25.87 -4.41
N MET A 200 40.01 25.09 -3.74
CA MET A 200 38.61 24.96 -4.13
C MET A 200 37.82 26.24 -3.85
N LYS A 201 37.16 26.76 -4.88
CA LYS A 201 36.22 27.89 -4.83
C LYS A 201 34.79 27.37 -4.94
N ALA A 202 33.85 28.19 -4.47
CA ALA A 202 32.42 28.00 -4.68
C ALA A 202 31.86 29.26 -5.33
N GLU A 203 30.86 29.11 -6.19
CA GLU A 203 30.03 30.21 -6.67
C GLU A 203 29.45 30.97 -5.47
N ASP A 204 29.47 32.30 -5.53
CA ASP A 204 29.22 33.24 -4.41
C ASP A 204 30.15 33.09 -3.18
N GLY A 205 31.16 32.22 -3.23
CA GLY A 205 32.13 31.98 -2.16
C GLY A 205 31.71 30.92 -1.14
N LEU A 206 32.67 30.44 -0.33
CA LEU A 206 32.44 29.36 0.65
C LEU A 206 31.50 29.76 1.81
N HIS A 207 31.29 31.06 2.02
CA HIS A 207 30.29 31.62 2.94
C HIS A 207 29.14 32.33 2.19
N GLY A 208 29.08 32.11 0.88
CA GLY A 208 28.13 32.70 -0.04
C GLY A 208 26.71 32.18 0.09
N LYS A 209 25.83 32.74 -0.73
CA LYS A 209 24.40 32.46 -0.73
C LYS A 209 24.08 30.97 -0.85
N TYR A 210 24.67 30.26 -1.81
CA TYR A 210 24.35 28.85 -2.05
C TYR A 210 24.79 27.93 -0.91
N MET A 211 25.95 28.21 -0.31
CA MET A 211 26.44 27.47 0.85
C MET A 211 25.53 27.70 2.06
N ARG A 212 25.06 28.94 2.29
CA ARG A 212 24.05 29.23 3.33
C ARG A 212 22.75 28.47 3.09
N ILE A 213 22.24 28.44 1.86
CA ILE A 213 21.01 27.71 1.53
C ILE A 213 21.20 26.21 1.77
N ALA A 214 22.33 25.62 1.35
CA ALA A 214 22.65 24.21 1.60
C ALA A 214 22.67 23.88 3.10
N ILE A 215 23.26 24.75 3.92
CA ILE A 215 23.26 24.58 5.38
C ILE A 215 21.87 24.75 5.97
N ARG A 216 21.07 25.72 5.50
CA ARG A 216 19.66 25.83 5.95
C ARG A 216 18.85 24.60 5.60
N ARG A 217 19.09 23.96 4.45
CA ARG A 217 18.46 22.68 4.10
C ARG A 217 18.84 21.57 5.09
N LEU A 218 20.13 21.46 5.44
CA LEU A 218 20.61 20.51 6.45
C LEU A 218 20.07 20.83 7.85
N ALA A 219 19.97 22.11 8.22
CA ALA A 219 19.53 22.53 9.55
C ALA A 219 18.03 22.32 9.81
N ARG A 220 17.23 21.99 8.79
CA ARG A 220 15.80 21.64 8.94
C ARG A 220 15.57 20.45 9.86
N SER A 221 16.54 19.54 9.94
CA SER A 221 16.50 18.38 10.84
C SER A 221 17.09 18.66 12.23
N ARG A 222 17.56 19.88 12.52
CA ARG A 222 18.10 20.24 13.85
C ARG A 222 17.01 20.11 14.91
N GLY A 223 17.39 19.65 16.11
CA GLY A 223 16.45 19.41 17.21
C GLY A 223 15.68 18.09 17.09
N LYS A 224 15.81 17.35 15.99
CA LYS A 224 15.35 15.96 15.90
C LYS A 224 16.40 15.03 16.53
N LYS A 225 15.94 13.96 17.17
CA LYS A 225 16.81 12.91 17.71
C LYS A 225 17.69 12.34 16.60
N GLY A 226 19.01 12.27 16.85
CA GLY A 226 19.96 11.72 15.89
C GLY A 226 20.44 12.69 14.80
N PHE A 227 20.17 13.99 14.91
CA PHE A 227 20.71 14.98 13.98
C PHE A 227 22.25 14.91 13.90
N GLY A 228 22.79 14.66 12.71
CA GLY A 228 24.19 14.26 12.54
C GLY A 228 25.25 15.37 12.68
N ASN A 229 24.87 16.64 12.84
CA ASN A 229 25.80 17.76 13.03
C ASN A 229 26.97 17.76 12.02
N ALA A 230 28.24 17.73 12.47
CA ALA A 230 29.40 17.71 11.57
C ALA A 230 29.46 16.46 10.66
N ARG A 231 28.89 15.32 11.08
CA ARG A 231 28.72 14.14 10.22
C ARG A 231 27.69 14.43 9.11
N ALA A 232 26.62 15.16 9.41
CA ALA A 232 25.67 15.59 8.38
C ALA A 232 26.31 16.57 7.39
N VAL A 233 27.20 17.46 7.86
CA VAL A 233 27.99 18.36 6.99
C VAL A 233 28.92 17.57 6.08
N GLU A 234 29.47 16.45 6.53
CA GLU A 234 30.21 15.49 5.68
C GLU A 234 29.40 15.01 4.51
N ASN A 235 28.18 14.57 4.80
CA ASN A 235 27.29 14.03 3.79
C ASN A 235 26.89 15.11 2.77
N VAL A 236 26.72 16.35 3.21
CA VAL A 236 26.53 17.49 2.29
C VAL A 236 27.76 17.69 1.42
N GLN A 237 28.96 17.75 2.00
CA GLN A 237 30.20 17.91 1.22
C GLN A 237 30.39 16.77 0.20
N LEU A 238 30.07 15.53 0.59
CA LEU A 238 30.13 14.37 -0.29
C LEU A 238 29.16 14.52 -1.47
N LYS A 239 27.90 14.89 -1.21
CA LYS A 239 26.89 15.12 -2.26
C LYS A 239 27.28 16.23 -3.22
N ILE A 240 27.89 17.31 -2.72
CA ILE A 240 28.39 18.42 -3.57
C ILE A 240 29.48 17.89 -4.50
N TRP A 241 30.41 17.10 -3.97
CA TRP A 241 31.48 16.48 -4.76
C TRP A 241 30.96 15.47 -5.79
N GLU A 242 30.00 14.61 -5.44
CA GLU A 242 29.39 13.65 -6.37
C GLU A 242 28.72 14.35 -7.56
N ARG A 243 27.99 15.44 -7.30
CA ARG A 243 27.37 16.25 -8.35
C ARG A 243 28.41 16.93 -9.23
N GLN A 244 29.46 17.50 -8.64
CA GLN A 244 30.57 18.06 -9.39
C GLN A 244 31.23 17.00 -10.28
N ALA A 245 31.51 15.81 -9.75
CA ALA A 245 32.11 14.71 -10.50
C ALA A 245 31.24 14.31 -11.70
N LYS A 246 29.92 14.17 -11.49
CA LYS A 246 28.96 13.88 -12.58
C LYS A 246 28.89 14.99 -13.63
N ARG A 247 28.96 16.25 -13.21
CA ARG A 247 29.03 17.39 -14.15
C ARG A 247 30.32 17.36 -14.97
N LEU A 248 31.45 17.08 -14.32
CA LEU A 248 32.77 17.07 -14.95
C LEU A 248 32.98 15.90 -15.92
N THR A 249 32.26 14.78 -15.78
CA THR A 249 32.29 13.69 -16.79
C THR A 249 31.85 14.10 -18.18
N ASN A 250 31.09 15.20 -18.32
CA ASN A 250 30.65 15.71 -19.62
C ASN A 250 31.67 16.64 -20.31
N TYR A 251 32.84 16.87 -19.71
CA TYR A 251 33.89 17.71 -20.28
C TYR A 251 34.98 16.85 -20.93
N GLU A 252 35.26 17.09 -22.21
CA GLU A 252 36.27 16.34 -22.97
C GLU A 252 37.72 16.63 -22.51
N ASN A 253 38.00 17.86 -22.06
CA ASN A 253 39.34 18.29 -21.60
C ASN A 253 39.29 18.91 -20.20
N LEU A 254 39.46 18.07 -19.18
CA LEU A 254 39.43 18.48 -17.78
C LEU A 254 40.71 19.20 -17.32
N LYS A 255 41.86 18.87 -17.90
CA LYS A 255 43.20 19.25 -17.39
C LYS A 255 43.53 20.75 -17.49
N ASP A 256 42.94 21.48 -18.43
CA ASP A 256 43.21 22.92 -18.63
C ASP A 256 42.17 23.84 -18.00
N SER A 257 41.21 23.30 -17.25
CA SER A 257 40.06 24.07 -16.79
C SER A 257 40.06 24.35 -15.29
N ASN A 258 39.82 25.61 -14.90
CA ASN A 258 39.52 26.01 -13.52
C ASN A 258 38.22 25.36 -12.97
N HIS A 259 37.51 24.58 -13.78
CA HIS A 259 36.26 23.90 -13.40
C HIS A 259 36.46 22.82 -12.33
N ILE A 260 37.63 22.16 -12.29
CA ILE A 260 37.92 21.12 -11.28
C ILE A 260 37.93 21.69 -9.86
N PHE A 261 38.40 22.93 -9.70
CA PHE A 261 38.47 23.62 -8.40
C PHE A 261 37.34 24.64 -8.19
N THR A 262 36.21 24.47 -8.87
CA THR A 262 35.06 25.38 -8.73
C THR A 262 33.75 24.59 -8.58
N PHE A 263 33.12 24.71 -7.41
CA PHE A 263 31.74 24.29 -7.20
C PHE A 263 30.77 25.35 -7.73
N ILE A 264 29.80 24.95 -8.55
CA ILE A 264 28.72 25.82 -9.03
C ILE A 264 27.44 25.62 -8.22
N LYS A 265 26.43 26.49 -8.43
CA LYS A 265 25.11 26.41 -7.78
C LYS A 265 24.51 25.01 -7.83
N GLU A 266 24.54 24.34 -8.98
CA GLU A 266 23.97 23.02 -9.20
C GLU A 266 24.72 21.91 -8.44
N ASP A 267 26.04 22.07 -8.24
CA ASP A 267 26.80 21.15 -7.39
C ASP A 267 26.36 21.30 -5.93
N ILE A 268 26.22 22.55 -5.47
CA ILE A 268 25.93 22.91 -4.08
C ILE A 268 24.48 22.55 -3.71
N LEU A 269 23.51 23.02 -4.49
CA LEU A 269 22.09 22.88 -4.20
C LEU A 269 21.45 21.66 -4.87
N GLY A 270 22.07 21.11 -5.91
CA GLY A 270 21.45 20.08 -6.74
C GLY A 270 20.65 20.68 -7.90
N PRO A 271 20.03 19.82 -8.73
CA PRO A 271 19.30 20.26 -9.91
C PRO A 271 18.07 21.09 -9.53
N ASN A 272 17.68 22.01 -10.41
CA ASN A 272 16.41 22.70 -10.28
C ASN A 272 15.27 21.68 -10.50
N PRO A 273 14.20 21.68 -9.68
CA PRO A 273 13.04 20.82 -9.89
C PRO A 273 12.47 20.88 -11.33
N ALA A 274 12.55 22.04 -12.01
CA ALA A 274 12.14 22.18 -13.40
C ALA A 274 13.00 21.32 -14.36
N ASP A 275 14.31 21.23 -14.13
CA ASP A 275 15.22 20.42 -14.93
C ASP A 275 15.00 18.93 -14.67
N VAL A 276 14.70 18.57 -13.41
CA VAL A 276 14.38 17.18 -13.04
C VAL A 276 13.14 16.70 -13.76
N ARG A 277 12.12 17.56 -13.93
CA ARG A 277 10.91 17.23 -14.69
C ARG A 277 11.21 16.84 -16.14
N LEU A 278 12.22 17.43 -16.77
CA LEU A 278 12.63 17.14 -18.15
C LEU A 278 13.56 15.92 -18.25
N THR A 279 14.39 15.69 -17.23
CA THR A 279 15.46 14.68 -17.27
C THR A 279 15.17 13.39 -16.52
N SER A 280 14.17 13.37 -15.63
CA SER A 280 13.82 12.18 -14.84
C SER A 280 13.28 11.05 -15.74
N LEU A 281 14.05 9.96 -15.82
CA LEU A 281 13.63 8.74 -16.50
C LEU A 281 12.42 8.10 -15.81
N ALA A 282 12.33 8.21 -14.47
CA ALA A 282 11.20 7.69 -13.71
C ALA A 282 9.92 8.45 -14.06
N TRP A 283 9.99 9.78 -14.16
CA TRP A 283 8.87 10.60 -14.60
C TRP A 283 8.46 10.31 -16.05
N ALA A 284 9.43 10.17 -16.97
CA ALA A 284 9.14 9.80 -18.35
C ALA A 284 8.46 8.41 -18.46
N LYS A 285 8.92 7.43 -17.67
CA LYS A 285 8.26 6.11 -17.56
C LYS A 285 6.86 6.23 -16.97
N PHE A 286 6.67 7.08 -15.97
CA PHE A 286 5.38 7.35 -15.34
C PHE A 286 4.37 7.90 -16.33
N GLN A 287 4.76 8.89 -17.15
CA GLN A 287 3.92 9.50 -18.17
C GLN A 287 3.44 8.51 -19.23
N ARG A 288 4.27 7.50 -19.55
CA ARG A 288 3.91 6.43 -20.48
C ARG A 288 2.91 5.43 -19.89
N LEU A 289 2.64 5.41 -18.59
CA LEU A 289 1.63 4.50 -18.03
C LEU A 289 0.23 4.87 -18.54
N THR A 290 -0.53 3.83 -18.87
CA THR A 290 -1.91 3.93 -19.37
C THR A 290 -2.84 4.49 -18.29
N GLY A 291 -3.62 5.52 -18.62
CA GLY A 291 -4.54 6.18 -17.69
C GLY A 291 -3.83 7.03 -16.63
N LEU A 292 -4.39 7.07 -15.41
CA LEU A 292 -3.82 7.78 -14.25
C LEU A 292 -3.72 9.31 -14.41
N GLU A 293 -4.60 9.93 -15.19
CA GLU A 293 -4.51 11.37 -15.50
C GLU A 293 -4.57 12.27 -14.27
N GLU A 294 -5.47 11.99 -13.32
CA GLU A 294 -5.54 12.71 -12.04
C GLU A 294 -4.26 12.56 -11.20
N VAL A 295 -3.65 11.36 -11.23
CA VAL A 295 -2.39 11.10 -10.52
C VAL A 295 -1.23 11.85 -11.18
N LYS A 296 -1.14 11.81 -12.51
CA LYS A 296 -0.15 12.56 -13.30
C LYS A 296 -0.26 14.06 -13.03
N LYS A 297 -1.48 14.61 -13.01
CA LYS A 297 -1.76 16.01 -12.66
C LYS A 297 -1.32 16.35 -11.23
N SER A 298 -1.60 15.47 -10.27
CA SER A 298 -1.19 15.69 -8.88
C SER A 298 0.33 15.73 -8.69
N ILE A 299 1.08 14.87 -9.41
CA ILE A 299 2.56 14.91 -9.39
C ILE A 299 3.06 16.17 -10.13
N ASN A 300 2.43 16.60 -11.22
CA ASN A 300 2.77 17.88 -11.87
C ASN A 300 2.63 19.07 -10.90
N ASN A 301 1.53 19.12 -10.13
CA ASN A 301 1.33 20.16 -9.11
C ASN A 301 2.43 20.11 -8.02
N MET A 302 2.95 18.92 -7.70
CA MET A 302 4.10 18.78 -6.79
C MET A 302 5.38 19.39 -7.39
N PHE A 303 5.66 19.18 -8.68
CA PHE A 303 6.79 19.83 -9.36
C PHE A 303 6.66 21.36 -9.29
N GLU A 304 5.45 21.91 -9.50
CA GLU A 304 5.18 23.34 -9.39
C GLU A 304 5.40 23.88 -7.97
N ALA A 305 4.92 23.16 -6.95
CA ALA A 305 5.14 23.52 -5.54
C ALA A 305 6.63 23.49 -5.16
N LEU A 306 7.38 22.53 -5.69
CA LEU A 306 8.83 22.41 -5.48
C LEU A 306 9.61 23.53 -6.17
N GLU A 307 9.22 23.90 -7.37
CA GLU A 307 9.81 25.03 -8.08
C GLU A 307 9.57 26.34 -7.33
N MET A 308 8.35 26.54 -6.79
CA MET A 308 8.05 27.67 -5.92
C MET A 308 8.96 27.67 -4.68
N ASN A 309 9.13 26.52 -4.02
CA ASN A 309 10.03 26.39 -2.88
C ASN A 309 11.49 26.67 -3.24
N TYR A 310 11.94 26.21 -4.40
CA TYR A 310 13.27 26.52 -4.91
C TYR A 310 13.46 28.03 -5.06
N ARG A 311 12.49 28.75 -5.65
CA ARG A 311 12.53 30.23 -5.77
C ARG A 311 12.54 30.92 -4.41
N ARG A 312 11.72 30.45 -3.45
CA ARG A 312 11.70 30.98 -2.07
C ARG A 312 13.04 30.79 -1.37
N GLU A 313 13.63 29.61 -1.47
CA GLU A 313 14.95 29.32 -0.91
C GLU A 313 16.04 30.18 -1.56
N MET A 314 15.96 30.40 -2.87
CA MET A 314 16.83 31.32 -3.60
C MET A 314 16.63 32.78 -3.18
N ALA A 315 15.47 33.14 -2.64
CA ALA A 315 15.22 34.42 -1.98
C ALA A 315 15.55 34.39 -0.47
N GLU A 316 16.19 33.31 0.03
CA GLU A 316 16.50 33.08 1.44
C GLU A 316 15.26 33.06 2.36
N GLN A 317 14.08 32.80 1.79
CA GLN A 317 12.81 32.67 2.51
C GLN A 317 12.54 31.22 2.94
N ALA A 318 11.71 31.05 3.96
CA ALA A 318 11.26 29.74 4.39
C ALA A 318 10.43 29.05 3.30
N PRO A 319 10.70 27.76 2.99
CA PRO A 319 9.88 27.00 2.04
C PRO A 319 8.48 26.77 2.60
N LEU A 320 7.51 26.59 1.72
CA LEU A 320 6.18 26.13 2.05
C LEU A 320 6.25 24.65 2.46
N SER A 321 5.50 24.28 3.50
CA SER A 321 5.34 22.89 3.92
C SER A 321 4.33 22.17 3.04
N PHE A 322 4.66 20.98 2.58
CA PHE A 322 3.72 20.05 1.97
C PHE A 322 4.11 18.62 2.34
N SER A 323 3.14 17.71 2.38
CA SER A 323 3.39 16.31 2.71
C SER A 323 3.91 15.54 1.50
N LEU A 324 4.90 14.67 1.72
CA LEU A 324 5.31 13.65 0.74
C LEU A 324 4.44 12.39 0.82
N ASN A 325 3.79 12.18 1.96
CA ASN A 325 2.97 11.01 2.24
C ASN A 325 1.69 11.05 1.41
N ARG A 326 1.23 9.87 0.98
CA ARG A 326 0.08 9.75 0.06
C ARG A 326 -0.82 8.60 0.45
N ILE A 327 -2.06 8.67 -0.02
CA ILE A 327 -3.02 7.57 0.04
C ILE A 327 -3.28 7.15 -1.39
N PHE A 328 -3.11 5.87 -1.71
CA PHE A 328 -3.47 5.31 -3.01
C PHE A 328 -4.70 4.43 -2.85
N VAL A 329 -5.78 4.79 -3.54
CA VAL A 329 -7.05 4.07 -3.50
C VAL A 329 -7.38 3.49 -4.86
N GLY A 330 -7.96 2.30 -4.89
CA GLY A 330 -8.45 1.69 -6.13
C GLY A 330 -8.40 0.17 -6.10
N SER A 331 -8.99 -0.47 -7.11
CA SER A 331 -9.09 -1.93 -7.20
C SER A 331 -7.74 -2.63 -7.37
N PRO A 332 -7.63 -3.94 -7.11
CA PRO A 332 -6.43 -4.71 -7.38
C PRO A 332 -6.01 -4.63 -8.87
N GLY A 333 -4.69 -4.68 -9.11
CA GLY A 333 -4.10 -4.72 -10.45
C GLY A 333 -4.20 -3.43 -11.29
N THR A 334 -4.58 -2.30 -10.69
CA THR A 334 -4.55 -0.96 -11.32
C THR A 334 -3.16 -0.31 -11.34
N GLY A 335 -2.13 -0.98 -10.81
CA GLY A 335 -0.74 -0.52 -10.88
C GLY A 335 -0.23 0.28 -9.67
N LYS A 336 -0.94 0.29 -8.55
CA LYS A 336 -0.55 1.00 -7.30
C LYS A 336 0.92 0.79 -6.89
N THR A 337 1.38 -0.46 -6.79
CA THR A 337 2.75 -0.79 -6.39
C THR A 337 3.78 -0.34 -7.43
N THR A 338 3.46 -0.45 -8.72
CA THR A 338 4.33 0.05 -9.81
C THR A 338 4.49 1.56 -9.73
N VAL A 339 3.39 2.28 -9.50
CA VAL A 339 3.38 3.74 -9.31
C VAL A 339 4.15 4.13 -8.06
N ALA A 340 4.01 3.40 -6.94
CA ALA A 340 4.76 3.70 -5.72
C ALA A 340 6.28 3.63 -5.92
N LYS A 341 6.76 2.64 -6.68
CA LYS A 341 8.19 2.51 -7.05
C LYS A 341 8.68 3.69 -7.91
N LEU A 342 7.91 4.06 -8.93
CA LEU A 342 8.26 5.22 -9.77
C LEU A 342 8.19 6.53 -8.99
N TYR A 343 7.19 6.69 -8.12
CA TYR A 343 7.05 7.85 -7.26
C TYR A 343 8.23 8.00 -6.29
N GLY A 344 8.67 6.91 -5.66
CA GLY A 344 9.89 6.89 -4.84
C GLY A 344 11.13 7.34 -5.63
N GLN A 345 11.30 6.84 -6.85
CA GLN A 345 12.41 7.27 -7.70
C GLN A 345 12.30 8.75 -8.12
N ILE A 346 11.09 9.25 -8.41
CA ILE A 346 10.86 10.68 -8.69
C ILE A 346 11.25 11.54 -7.50
N LEU A 347 10.92 11.12 -6.27
CA LEU A 347 11.31 11.84 -5.05
C LEU A 347 12.83 11.86 -4.84
N VAL A 348 13.55 10.80 -5.23
CA VAL A 348 15.03 10.77 -5.24
C VAL A 348 15.59 11.71 -6.30
N ASP A 349 15.06 11.67 -7.52
CA ASP A 349 15.50 12.53 -8.62
C ASP A 349 15.31 14.02 -8.24
N LEU A 350 14.27 14.33 -7.47
CA LEU A 350 13.98 15.65 -6.89
C LEU A 350 14.83 15.98 -5.64
N GLY A 351 15.62 15.05 -5.13
CA GLY A 351 16.46 15.22 -3.95
C GLY A 351 15.71 15.29 -2.62
N LEU A 352 14.45 14.83 -2.58
CA LEU A 352 13.60 14.79 -1.38
C LEU A 352 13.81 13.51 -0.55
N LEU A 353 14.18 12.43 -1.23
CA LEU A 353 14.56 11.16 -0.59
C LEU A 353 16.02 10.82 -0.90
N SER A 354 16.73 10.27 0.08
CA SER A 354 18.09 9.78 -0.10
C SER A 354 18.18 8.41 -0.75
N ASN A 355 17.13 7.57 -0.65
CA ASN A 355 17.06 6.24 -1.24
C ASN A 355 15.66 5.93 -1.82
N GLY A 356 15.55 5.59 -3.11
CA GLY A 356 14.26 5.34 -3.76
C GLY A 356 13.63 3.99 -3.45
N GLU A 357 14.30 3.17 -2.64
CA GLU A 357 13.86 1.82 -2.30
C GLU A 357 12.48 1.82 -1.65
N VAL A 358 11.66 0.85 -2.05
CA VAL A 358 10.31 0.67 -1.55
C VAL A 358 10.27 -0.52 -0.61
N ILE A 359 9.94 -0.27 0.65
CA ILE A 359 9.67 -1.28 1.67
C ILE A 359 8.16 -1.46 1.77
N THR A 360 7.67 -2.69 1.63
CA THR A 360 6.24 -3.01 1.79
C THR A 360 6.01 -3.73 3.11
N LYS A 361 5.01 -3.29 3.86
CA LYS A 361 4.58 -3.87 5.12
C LYS A 361 3.06 -4.05 5.12
N ASN A 362 2.61 -5.06 5.84
CA ASN A 362 1.20 -5.34 6.08
C ASN A 362 0.84 -4.97 7.53
N PRO A 363 -0.45 -4.79 7.85
CA PRO A 363 -0.90 -4.44 9.20
C PRO A 363 -0.42 -5.39 10.29
N ALA A 364 -0.27 -6.68 9.96
CA ALA A 364 0.27 -7.69 10.87
C ALA A 364 1.74 -7.44 11.28
N ASP A 365 2.55 -6.75 10.46
CA ASP A 365 3.93 -6.40 10.82
C ASP A 365 4.00 -5.33 11.92
N PHE A 366 2.94 -4.53 12.07
CA PHE A 366 2.86 -3.44 13.05
C PHE A 366 2.26 -3.91 14.37
N ILE A 367 1.29 -4.81 14.34
CA ILE A 367 0.53 -5.25 15.52
C ILE A 367 1.37 -6.24 16.34
N GLY A 368 1.66 -5.91 17.59
CA GLY A 368 2.35 -6.78 18.53
C GLY A 368 1.40 -7.56 19.45
N GLU A 369 1.89 -8.65 20.03
CA GLU A 369 1.13 -9.52 20.94
C GLU A 369 0.95 -8.94 22.36
N ALA A 370 1.63 -7.84 22.68
CA ALA A 370 1.66 -7.24 24.01
C ALA A 370 1.57 -5.70 23.96
N VAL A 371 1.08 -5.10 25.07
CA VAL A 371 0.96 -3.65 25.22
C VAL A 371 2.32 -2.96 25.04
N GLY A 372 2.38 -1.90 24.24
CA GLY A 372 3.63 -1.18 23.93
C GLY A 372 4.46 -1.81 22.80
N LYS A 373 4.17 -3.06 22.40
CA LYS A 373 4.93 -3.75 21.34
C LYS A 373 4.58 -3.20 19.95
N SER A 374 3.33 -2.84 19.71
CA SER A 374 2.91 -2.24 18.44
C SER A 374 3.60 -0.91 18.17
N GLU A 375 3.74 -0.07 19.19
CA GLU A 375 4.46 1.21 19.14
C GLU A 375 5.95 0.99 18.86
N ALA A 376 6.57 0.03 19.55
CA ALA A 376 7.97 -0.32 19.33
C ALA A 376 8.24 -0.86 17.92
N ASN A 377 7.37 -1.75 17.41
CA ASN A 377 7.44 -2.28 16.06
C ASN A 377 7.28 -1.16 15.02
N THR A 378 6.30 -0.28 15.21
CA THR A 378 6.06 0.88 14.33
C THR A 378 7.28 1.79 14.29
N LYS A 379 7.86 2.15 15.44
CA LYS A 379 9.08 2.97 15.51
C LYS A 379 10.27 2.30 14.82
N SER A 380 10.44 1.00 14.99
CA SER A 380 11.50 0.22 14.31
C SER A 380 11.34 0.23 12.79
N ILE A 381 10.12 -0.01 12.29
CA ILE A 381 9.80 0.05 10.86
C ILE A 381 10.08 1.45 10.31
N LEU A 382 9.63 2.49 10.99
CA LEU A 382 9.87 3.88 10.59
C LEU A 382 11.37 4.22 10.59
N ALA A 383 12.13 3.78 11.60
CA ALA A 383 13.57 3.98 11.64
C ALA A 383 14.28 3.30 10.44
N SER A 384 13.85 2.09 10.06
CA SER A 384 14.41 1.35 8.92
C SER A 384 14.05 1.93 7.53
N THR A 385 13.09 2.85 7.48
CA THR A 385 12.57 3.45 6.24
C THR A 385 13.06 4.89 6.02
N VAL A 386 13.98 5.38 6.86
CA VAL A 386 14.67 6.66 6.57
C VAL A 386 15.41 6.54 5.24
N GLY A 387 15.26 7.55 4.41
CA GLY A 387 15.67 7.59 3.03
C GLY A 387 14.66 7.03 2.05
N LYS A 388 13.76 6.13 2.49
CA LYS A 388 12.99 5.19 1.65
C LYS A 388 11.50 5.52 1.55
N VAL A 389 10.79 4.75 0.73
CA VAL A 389 9.32 4.72 0.68
C VAL A 389 8.81 3.54 1.49
N LEU A 390 7.94 3.78 2.47
CA LEU A 390 7.18 2.76 3.19
C LEU A 390 5.78 2.63 2.60
N ILE A 391 5.45 1.47 2.06
CA ILE A 391 4.08 1.08 1.70
C ILE A 391 3.47 0.33 2.87
N ILE A 392 2.30 0.78 3.33
CA ILE A 392 1.41 0.00 4.19
C ILE A 392 0.28 -0.51 3.29
N ASP A 393 0.36 -1.78 2.90
CA ASP A 393 -0.67 -2.39 2.06
C ASP A 393 -1.89 -2.75 2.92
N GLU A 394 -3.10 -2.67 2.34
CA GLU A 394 -4.37 -2.85 3.05
C GLU A 394 -4.44 -2.10 4.40
N ALA A 395 -4.00 -0.84 4.40
CA ALA A 395 -3.82 -0.04 5.60
C ALA A 395 -5.10 0.12 6.44
N TYR A 396 -6.29 0.01 5.81
CA TYR A 396 -7.57 0.05 6.54
C TYR A 396 -7.74 -1.08 7.56
N MET A 397 -6.95 -2.16 7.52
CA MET A 397 -7.01 -3.18 8.59
C MET A 397 -6.36 -2.69 9.90
N LEU A 398 -5.72 -1.51 9.90
CA LEU A 398 -5.30 -0.80 11.10
C LEU A 398 -6.42 0.07 11.69
N ASP A 399 -7.65 0.01 11.15
CA ASP A 399 -8.80 0.71 11.72
C ASP A 399 -9.08 0.21 13.15
N PRO A 400 -9.08 1.10 14.16
CA PRO A 400 -9.42 0.73 15.53
C PRO A 400 -10.93 0.45 15.72
N GLY A 401 -11.78 0.77 14.74
CA GLY A 401 -13.23 0.68 14.81
C GLY A 401 -13.87 1.90 15.48
N GLU A 402 -15.20 1.93 15.55
CA GLU A 402 -15.93 3.03 16.18
C GLU A 402 -15.59 3.19 17.67
N ALA A 403 -15.46 4.44 18.13
CA ALA A 403 -15.09 4.78 19.50
C ALA A 403 -16.01 4.18 20.60
N SER A 404 -17.24 3.78 20.24
CA SER A 404 -18.22 3.12 21.10
C SER A 404 -17.88 1.65 21.39
N LYS A 405 -17.08 1.00 20.55
CA LYS A 405 -16.59 -0.38 20.69
C LYS A 405 -15.08 -0.37 20.93
N ARG A 406 -14.64 0.20 22.06
CA ARG A 406 -13.22 0.19 22.49
C ARG A 406 -12.71 -1.25 22.65
N ASN A 407 -12.17 -1.87 21.58
CA ASN A 407 -11.59 -3.21 21.70
C ASN A 407 -10.23 -3.41 21.00
N ASP A 408 -9.65 -2.42 20.31
CA ASP A 408 -8.34 -2.61 19.67
C ASP A 408 -7.34 -1.47 19.93
N THR A 409 -6.92 -1.36 21.19
CA THR A 409 -5.87 -0.43 21.64
C THR A 409 -4.56 -0.62 20.88
N TYR A 410 -4.28 -1.85 20.41
CA TYR A 410 -3.09 -2.17 19.62
C TYR A 410 -3.07 -1.52 18.24
N ARG A 411 -4.22 -1.40 17.57
CA ARG A 411 -4.30 -0.75 16.25
C ARG A 411 -4.27 0.77 16.36
N ALA A 412 -4.99 1.30 17.34
CA ALA A 412 -4.97 2.73 17.64
C ALA A 412 -3.54 3.23 17.93
N SER A 413 -2.77 2.46 18.71
CA SER A 413 -1.40 2.86 19.07
C SER A 413 -0.44 2.88 17.88
N VAL A 414 -0.64 2.03 16.86
CA VAL A 414 0.10 2.10 15.60
C VAL A 414 -0.17 3.42 14.89
N LEU A 415 -1.44 3.80 14.74
CA LEU A 415 -1.83 5.04 14.05
C LEU A 415 -1.35 6.28 14.81
N ASP A 416 -1.47 6.30 16.13
CA ASP A 416 -0.96 7.40 16.97
C ASP A 416 0.56 7.52 16.87
N THR A 417 1.27 6.38 16.84
CA THR A 417 2.72 6.36 16.63
C THR A 417 3.09 6.89 15.24
N LEU A 418 2.35 6.53 14.18
CA LEU A 418 2.54 7.10 12.85
C LEU A 418 2.34 8.62 12.87
N VAL A 419 1.32 9.14 13.54
CA VAL A 419 1.05 10.59 13.64
C VAL A 419 2.17 11.32 14.39
N ALA A 420 2.72 10.71 15.44
CA ALA A 420 3.80 11.28 16.24
C ALA A 420 5.14 11.31 15.47
N GLU A 421 5.46 10.25 14.75
CA GLU A 421 6.77 10.02 14.14
C GLU A 421 6.85 10.45 12.66
N VAL A 422 5.72 10.54 11.95
CA VAL A 422 5.64 11.01 10.56
C VAL A 422 5.19 12.47 10.56
N GLN A 423 6.09 13.36 10.17
CA GLN A 423 5.87 14.80 10.24
C GLN A 423 6.04 15.41 8.86
N SER A 424 4.96 15.94 8.29
CA SER A 424 4.93 16.60 6.97
C SER A 424 5.65 17.97 6.94
N VAL A 425 6.93 17.97 7.32
CA VAL A 425 7.78 19.16 7.41
C VAL A 425 8.87 19.12 6.33
N PRO A 426 9.29 20.28 5.81
CA PRO A 426 10.39 20.34 4.83
C PRO A 426 11.65 19.65 5.34
N GLY A 427 12.23 18.75 4.53
CA GLY A 427 13.45 18.01 4.87
C GLY A 427 13.21 16.66 5.58
N GLU A 428 11.97 16.19 5.67
CA GLU A 428 11.68 14.79 5.99
C GLU A 428 12.23 13.87 4.88
N ASP A 429 13.14 12.97 5.26
CA ASP A 429 13.76 11.98 4.38
C ASP A 429 13.02 10.64 4.48
N ARG A 430 11.70 10.66 4.29
CA ARG A 430 10.83 9.47 4.29
C ARG A 430 9.53 9.79 3.55
N CYS A 431 8.99 8.80 2.86
CA CYS A 431 7.63 8.86 2.33
C CYS A 431 6.84 7.63 2.78
N VAL A 432 5.66 7.85 3.37
CA VAL A 432 4.72 6.77 3.73
C VAL A 432 3.52 6.80 2.79
N ILE A 433 3.18 5.65 2.22
CA ILE A 433 2.06 5.47 1.30
C ILE A 433 1.10 4.45 1.89
N LEU A 434 -0.15 4.86 2.10
CA LEU A 434 -1.22 3.97 2.56
C LEU A 434 -2.00 3.44 1.35
N LEU A 435 -2.09 2.12 1.18
CA LEU A 435 -2.89 1.49 0.14
C LEU A 435 -4.18 0.90 0.72
N GLY A 436 -5.25 0.89 -0.07
CA GLY A 436 -6.47 0.17 0.28
C GLY A 436 -7.69 0.60 -0.52
N TYR A 437 -8.85 0.09 -0.12
CA TYR A 437 -10.13 0.50 -0.68
C TYR A 437 -10.56 1.85 -0.14
N GLU A 438 -11.12 2.70 -1.01
CA GLU A 438 -11.45 4.08 -0.66
C GLU A 438 -12.43 4.18 0.52
N ASP A 439 -13.52 3.43 0.49
CA ASP A 439 -14.55 3.50 1.52
C ASP A 439 -14.03 3.02 2.89
N ARG A 440 -13.21 1.96 2.89
CA ARG A 440 -12.58 1.40 4.09
C ARG A 440 -11.54 2.34 4.68
N LEU A 441 -10.72 2.97 3.83
CA LEU A 441 -9.77 3.97 4.30
C LEU A 441 -10.49 5.21 4.85
N LYS A 442 -11.55 5.69 4.20
CA LYS A 442 -12.37 6.79 4.74
C LYS A 442 -12.98 6.45 6.10
N GLU A 443 -13.37 5.20 6.33
CA GLU A 443 -13.81 4.72 7.64
C GLU A 443 -12.67 4.76 8.66
N MET A 444 -11.51 4.19 8.33
CA MET A 444 -10.30 4.24 9.16
C MET A 444 -9.92 5.68 9.54
N PHE A 445 -9.90 6.63 8.60
CA PHE A 445 -9.57 8.03 8.88
C PHE A 445 -10.61 8.75 9.74
N ARG A 446 -11.88 8.31 9.73
CA ARG A 446 -12.93 8.83 10.61
C ARG A 446 -12.78 8.32 12.04
N ASN A 447 -12.36 7.06 12.18
CA ASN A 447 -12.18 6.40 13.48
C ASN A 447 -10.83 6.71 14.12
N ALA A 448 -9.82 7.05 13.32
CA ALA A 448 -8.47 7.37 13.76
C ALA A 448 -8.34 8.80 14.30
N ASN A 449 -7.16 9.09 14.88
CA ASN A 449 -6.76 10.42 15.32
C ASN A 449 -6.82 11.45 14.16
N PRO A 450 -7.47 12.63 14.34
CA PRO A 450 -7.56 13.66 13.31
C PRO A 450 -6.22 14.11 12.73
N GLY A 451 -5.13 13.99 13.49
CA GLY A 451 -3.78 14.29 13.03
C GLY A 451 -3.35 13.47 11.81
N LEU A 452 -3.88 12.26 11.64
CA LEU A 452 -3.56 11.35 10.53
C LEU A 452 -3.98 11.96 9.19
N SER A 453 -5.19 12.54 9.11
CA SER A 453 -5.72 13.14 7.88
C SER A 453 -4.81 14.24 7.32
N GLY A 454 -4.27 15.09 8.21
CA GLY A 454 -3.35 16.16 7.84
C GLY A 454 -1.99 15.66 7.37
N ARG A 455 -1.49 14.53 7.90
CA ARG A 455 -0.18 13.96 7.50
C ARG A 455 -0.22 13.29 6.14
N PHE A 456 -1.36 12.76 5.71
CA PHE A 456 -1.49 11.95 4.50
C PHE A 456 -2.30 12.61 3.37
N ALA A 457 -2.69 13.89 3.52
CA ALA A 457 -3.53 14.62 2.55
C ALA A 457 -4.80 13.83 2.19
N ALA A 458 -5.55 13.43 3.23
CA ALA A 458 -6.69 12.53 3.07
C ALA A 458 -7.82 13.06 2.19
N ASP A 459 -7.85 14.37 1.95
CA ASP A 459 -8.77 15.05 1.04
C ASP A 459 -8.44 14.79 -0.45
N LYS A 460 -7.20 14.45 -0.78
CA LYS A 460 -6.71 14.28 -2.16
C LYS A 460 -5.95 12.96 -2.37
N PRO A 461 -6.60 11.79 -2.19
CA PRO A 461 -5.97 10.51 -2.46
C PRO A 461 -5.67 10.34 -3.95
N PHE A 462 -4.62 9.59 -4.27
CA PHE A 462 -4.36 9.13 -5.63
C PHE A 462 -5.37 8.03 -5.97
N ARG A 463 -6.29 8.33 -6.88
CA ARG A 463 -7.35 7.41 -7.31
C ARG A 463 -6.88 6.62 -8.53
N PHE A 464 -6.91 5.30 -8.39
CA PHE A 464 -6.57 4.33 -9.42
C PHE A 464 -7.86 3.69 -9.91
N GLU A 465 -8.41 4.25 -10.97
CA GLU A 465 -9.64 3.77 -11.59
C GLU A 465 -9.43 2.44 -12.30
N ASP A 466 -10.52 1.67 -12.44
CA ASP A 466 -10.51 0.45 -13.23
C ASP A 466 -10.27 0.77 -14.71
N PHE A 467 -9.45 -0.02 -15.37
CA PHE A 467 -9.14 0.20 -16.78
C PHE A 467 -10.37 -0.01 -17.66
N ASN A 468 -10.60 0.93 -18.57
CA ASN A 468 -11.61 0.79 -19.60
C ASN A 468 -11.14 -0.14 -20.73
N LYS A 469 -12.04 -0.48 -21.65
CA LYS A 469 -11.77 -1.39 -22.78
C LYS A 469 -10.54 -0.99 -23.60
N ALA A 470 -10.41 0.30 -23.94
CA ALA A 470 -9.28 0.82 -24.72
C ALA A 470 -7.96 0.74 -23.94
N GLN A 471 -7.99 1.05 -22.65
CA GLN A 471 -6.82 0.95 -21.77
C GLN A 471 -6.38 -0.51 -21.58
N LEU A 472 -7.32 -1.45 -21.42
CA LEU A 472 -7.00 -2.88 -21.36
C LEU A 472 -6.38 -3.38 -22.67
N GLN A 473 -6.84 -2.88 -23.81
CA GLN A 473 -6.24 -3.19 -25.11
C GLN A 473 -4.80 -2.68 -25.22
N GLU A 474 -4.54 -1.46 -24.78
CA GLU A 474 -3.18 -0.93 -24.73
C GLU A 474 -2.27 -1.77 -23.82
N ILE A 475 -2.76 -2.14 -22.64
CA ILE A 475 -2.03 -2.99 -21.69
C ILE A 475 -1.75 -4.37 -22.27
N LEU A 476 -2.74 -5.00 -22.91
CA LEU A 476 -2.61 -6.29 -23.58
C LEU A 476 -1.51 -6.25 -24.65
N ASN A 477 -1.56 -5.26 -25.55
CA ASN A 477 -0.58 -5.10 -26.62
C ASN A 477 0.84 -4.90 -26.06
N ARG A 478 1.00 -4.07 -25.03
CA ARG A 478 2.30 -3.86 -24.38
C ARG A 478 2.83 -5.14 -23.74
N LYS A 479 1.96 -5.95 -23.11
CA LYS A 479 2.36 -7.21 -22.48
C LYS A 479 2.69 -8.30 -23.48
N LEU A 480 2.02 -8.35 -24.63
CA LEU A 480 2.39 -9.22 -25.75
C LEU A 480 3.81 -8.90 -26.23
N VAL A 481 4.09 -7.61 -26.51
CA VAL A 481 5.44 -7.16 -26.93
C VAL A 481 6.49 -7.47 -25.86
N ALA A 482 6.22 -7.18 -24.59
CA ALA A 482 7.16 -7.43 -23.49
C ALA A 482 7.49 -8.92 -23.29
N ARG A 483 6.58 -9.83 -23.71
CA ARG A 483 6.76 -11.28 -23.66
C ARG A 483 7.21 -11.88 -25.00
N ASN A 484 7.48 -11.05 -26.02
CA ASN A 484 7.77 -11.47 -27.40
C ASN A 484 6.71 -12.44 -27.96
N LEU A 485 5.42 -12.14 -27.73
CA LEU A 485 4.29 -12.91 -28.23
C LEU A 485 3.57 -12.16 -29.34
N ASN A 486 3.12 -12.91 -30.35
CA ASN A 486 2.27 -12.41 -31.41
C ASN A 486 0.83 -12.89 -31.22
N ALA A 487 -0.15 -12.12 -31.69
CA ALA A 487 -1.55 -12.52 -31.71
C ALA A 487 -2.19 -12.10 -33.03
N THR A 488 -3.07 -12.93 -33.58
CA THR A 488 -3.81 -12.56 -34.80
C THR A 488 -4.76 -11.40 -34.52
N HIS A 489 -5.12 -10.64 -35.55
CA HIS A 489 -6.05 -9.51 -35.40
C HIS A 489 -7.39 -9.95 -34.78
N GLU A 490 -7.91 -11.10 -35.22
CA GLU A 490 -9.11 -11.72 -34.64
C GLU A 490 -8.88 -12.18 -33.19
N GLY A 491 -7.70 -12.75 -32.90
CA GLY A 491 -7.33 -13.16 -31.55
C GLY A 491 -7.33 -12.00 -30.56
N LEU A 492 -6.78 -10.84 -30.96
CA LEU A 492 -6.84 -9.61 -30.16
C LEU A 492 -8.27 -9.15 -29.91
N LYS A 493 -9.15 -9.20 -30.92
CA LYS A 493 -10.57 -8.84 -30.76
C LYS A 493 -11.24 -9.73 -29.71
N VAL A 494 -11.00 -11.04 -29.77
CA VAL A 494 -11.54 -12.01 -28.80
C VAL A 494 -10.96 -11.81 -27.41
N ALA A 495 -9.66 -11.55 -27.29
CA ALA A 495 -9.02 -11.26 -26.02
C ALA A 495 -9.69 -10.05 -25.33
N ILE A 496 -9.99 -9.00 -26.08
CA ILE A 496 -10.69 -7.82 -25.55
C ILE A 496 -12.13 -8.12 -25.19
N GLU A 497 -12.86 -8.95 -25.95
CA GLU A 497 -14.20 -9.40 -25.56
C GLU A 497 -14.17 -10.21 -24.24
N VAL A 498 -13.16 -11.07 -24.05
CA VAL A 498 -12.97 -11.81 -22.79
C VAL A 498 -12.71 -10.85 -21.62
N LEU A 499 -11.81 -9.88 -21.80
CA LEU A 499 -11.50 -8.89 -20.77
C LEU A 499 -12.69 -7.97 -20.46
N ASP A 500 -13.43 -7.52 -21.47
CA ASP A 500 -14.57 -6.63 -21.28
C ASP A 500 -15.70 -7.32 -20.53
N ARG A 501 -15.91 -8.63 -20.76
CA ARG A 501 -16.79 -9.45 -19.92
C ARG A 501 -16.25 -9.60 -18.51
N ALA A 502 -14.95 -9.85 -18.34
CA ALA A 502 -14.34 -9.98 -17.01
C ALA A 502 -14.55 -8.74 -16.14
N ARG A 503 -14.62 -7.52 -16.72
CA ARG A 503 -14.94 -6.26 -16.01
C ARG A 503 -16.30 -6.25 -15.31
N MET A 504 -17.22 -7.12 -15.69
CA MET A 504 -18.54 -7.23 -15.07
C MET A 504 -18.52 -8.09 -13.80
N ARG A 505 -17.48 -8.92 -13.61
CA ARG A 505 -17.37 -9.85 -12.48
C ARG A 505 -17.03 -9.14 -11.17
N GLN A 506 -17.52 -9.69 -10.06
CA GLN A 506 -16.98 -9.37 -8.75
C GLN A 506 -15.50 -9.83 -8.70
N GLY A 507 -14.61 -8.96 -8.22
CA GLY A 507 -13.17 -9.28 -8.12
C GLY A 507 -12.36 -9.09 -9.40
N PHE A 508 -12.88 -8.38 -10.41
CA PHE A 508 -12.10 -7.99 -11.58
C PHE A 508 -10.78 -7.32 -11.17
N SER A 509 -9.67 -7.86 -11.69
CA SER A 509 -8.33 -7.56 -11.20
C SER A 509 -7.51 -6.68 -12.16
N ASN A 510 -8.17 -5.98 -13.09
CA ASN A 510 -7.57 -5.00 -14.00
C ASN A 510 -6.37 -5.56 -14.78
N GLY A 511 -5.17 -4.96 -14.63
CA GLY A 511 -3.98 -5.39 -15.33
C GLY A 511 -3.56 -6.82 -15.00
N ARG A 512 -3.89 -7.34 -13.81
CA ARG A 512 -3.66 -8.76 -13.46
C ARG A 512 -4.57 -9.69 -14.27
N GLU A 513 -5.77 -9.25 -14.60
CA GLU A 513 -6.69 -10.02 -15.47
C GLU A 513 -6.08 -10.24 -16.87
N VAL A 514 -5.35 -9.23 -17.37
CA VAL A 514 -4.62 -9.34 -18.64
C VAL A 514 -3.47 -10.36 -18.53
N ASP A 515 -2.77 -10.42 -17.39
CA ASP A 515 -1.76 -11.45 -17.17
C ASP A 515 -2.37 -12.85 -17.14
N ASN A 516 -3.49 -13.00 -16.42
CA ASN A 516 -4.21 -14.27 -16.31
C ASN A 516 -4.69 -14.74 -17.70
N LEU A 517 -5.28 -13.85 -18.49
CA LEU A 517 -5.73 -14.16 -19.84
C LEU A 517 -4.58 -14.60 -20.74
N LEU A 518 -3.45 -13.89 -20.73
CA LEU A 518 -2.28 -14.27 -21.52
C LEU A 518 -1.73 -15.64 -21.09
N SER A 519 -1.65 -15.90 -19.79
CA SER A 519 -1.19 -17.20 -19.28
C SER A 519 -2.11 -18.34 -19.72
N SER A 520 -3.44 -18.17 -19.59
CA SER A 520 -4.42 -19.14 -20.09
C SER A 520 -4.34 -19.33 -21.61
N ALA A 521 -4.13 -18.26 -22.37
CA ALA A 521 -4.01 -18.37 -23.83
C ALA A 521 -2.77 -19.15 -24.25
N MET A 522 -1.64 -18.93 -23.58
CA MET A 522 -0.42 -19.72 -23.82
C MET A 522 -0.62 -21.20 -23.48
N GLU A 523 -1.27 -21.50 -22.35
CA GLU A 523 -1.58 -22.88 -21.97
C GLU A 523 -2.49 -23.58 -23.00
N ASN A 524 -3.56 -22.90 -23.45
CA ASN A 524 -4.47 -23.41 -24.48
C ASN A 524 -3.75 -23.66 -25.81
N HIS A 525 -2.86 -22.74 -26.20
CA HIS A 525 -2.03 -22.89 -27.40
C HIS A 525 -1.14 -24.13 -27.34
N LEU A 526 -0.45 -24.34 -26.21
CA LEU A 526 0.42 -25.50 -25.99
C LEU A 526 -0.38 -26.81 -25.99
N GLN A 527 -1.56 -26.85 -25.36
CA GLN A 527 -2.43 -28.02 -25.38
C GLN A 527 -2.88 -28.38 -26.80
N ARG A 528 -3.23 -27.38 -27.62
CA ARG A 528 -3.60 -27.58 -29.02
C ARG A 528 -2.43 -28.14 -29.85
N GLN A 529 -1.22 -27.61 -29.68
CA GLN A 529 -0.03 -28.08 -30.41
C GLN A 529 0.46 -29.47 -29.98
N SER A 530 0.09 -29.92 -28.78
CA SER A 530 0.47 -31.24 -28.25
C SER A 530 -0.36 -32.41 -28.80
N THR A 531 -1.24 -32.16 -29.78
CA THR A 531 -2.02 -33.22 -30.45
C THR A 531 -1.18 -33.98 -31.49
N PRO A 532 -1.45 -35.29 -31.76
CA PRO A 532 -0.45 -36.23 -32.29
C PRO A 532 -0.03 -36.06 -33.77
N LYS A 533 -0.37 -34.94 -34.43
CA LYS A 533 -0.03 -34.67 -35.82
C LYS A 533 0.46 -33.23 -35.98
N GLY A 534 1.77 -33.03 -35.85
CA GLY A 534 2.40 -31.78 -36.26
C GLY A 534 3.73 -31.48 -35.57
N SER A 535 4.82 -31.94 -36.17
CA SER A 535 6.18 -31.48 -35.88
C SER A 535 6.34 -30.01 -36.30
N ASN A 536 6.34 -29.09 -35.33
CA ASN A 536 7.14 -27.85 -35.36
C ASN A 536 6.92 -27.07 -34.05
N TYR A 537 7.85 -27.20 -33.11
CA TYR A 537 7.99 -26.26 -32.00
C TYR A 537 8.63 -24.98 -32.54
N GLY A 538 7.85 -24.18 -33.26
CA GLY A 538 8.31 -22.87 -33.73
C GLY A 538 8.64 -21.97 -32.54
N HIS A 539 9.76 -21.25 -32.61
CA HIS A 539 10.14 -20.26 -31.60
C HIS A 539 9.20 -19.05 -31.55
N ASP A 540 8.33 -18.88 -32.55
CA ASP A 540 7.44 -17.72 -32.71
C ASP A 540 5.98 -18.14 -32.45
N MET A 541 5.52 -17.97 -31.21
CA MET A 541 4.15 -18.29 -30.78
C MET A 541 3.19 -17.19 -31.24
N THR A 542 2.27 -17.54 -32.14
CA THR A 542 1.16 -16.66 -32.56
C THR A 542 -0.17 -17.16 -32.00
N LEU A 543 -0.76 -16.39 -31.08
CA LEU A 543 -2.02 -16.71 -30.42
C LEU A 543 -3.23 -16.46 -31.34
N SER A 544 -4.10 -17.45 -31.47
CA SER A 544 -5.34 -17.39 -32.26
C SER A 544 -6.59 -17.18 -31.37
N PRO A 545 -7.78 -16.91 -31.95
CA PRO A 545 -9.03 -16.71 -31.20
C PRO A 545 -9.34 -17.78 -30.15
N GLU A 546 -9.12 -19.05 -30.49
CA GLU A 546 -9.43 -20.21 -29.65
C GLU A 546 -8.48 -20.31 -28.45
N ASP A 547 -7.27 -19.76 -28.56
CA ASP A 547 -6.32 -19.72 -27.46
C ASP A 547 -6.86 -18.79 -26.35
N PHE A 548 -7.44 -17.64 -26.71
CA PHE A 548 -8.00 -16.68 -25.74
C PHE A 548 -9.36 -17.08 -25.17
N ASP A 549 -10.19 -17.78 -25.96
CA ASP A 549 -11.48 -18.30 -25.54
C ASP A 549 -11.72 -19.67 -26.19
N PRO A 550 -11.52 -20.79 -25.46
CA PRO A 550 -11.73 -22.13 -26.02
C PRO A 550 -13.15 -22.38 -26.53
N ASN A 551 -14.13 -21.61 -26.03
CA ASN A 551 -15.52 -21.66 -26.46
C ASN A 551 -15.82 -20.57 -27.51
N HIS A 552 -14.81 -20.03 -28.19
CA HIS A 552 -15.00 -19.07 -29.27
C HIS A 552 -15.99 -19.63 -30.30
N GLY A 553 -16.92 -18.80 -30.77
CA GLY A 553 -17.99 -19.24 -31.68
C GLY A 553 -19.23 -19.88 -31.02
N ARG A 554 -19.29 -20.03 -29.69
CA ARG A 554 -20.47 -20.55 -28.97
C ARG A 554 -21.79 -19.83 -29.28
N ALA A 555 -21.75 -18.55 -29.61
CA ALA A 555 -22.93 -17.77 -30.03
C ALA A 555 -23.59 -18.32 -31.31
N LYS A 556 -22.83 -19.00 -32.20
CA LYS A 556 -23.37 -19.66 -33.39
C LYS A 556 -24.20 -20.91 -33.02
N HIS A 557 -23.81 -21.62 -31.97
CA HIS A 557 -24.47 -22.85 -31.52
C HIS A 557 -25.60 -22.59 -30.51
N ALA A 558 -25.58 -21.47 -29.80
CA ALA A 558 -26.60 -21.12 -28.82
C ALA A 558 -28.03 -21.12 -29.43
N ALA A 559 -28.18 -20.73 -30.70
CA ALA A 559 -29.48 -20.60 -31.36
C ALA A 559 -30.15 -21.96 -31.64
N ALA A 560 -29.35 -22.99 -31.91
CA ALA A 560 -29.87 -24.35 -32.09
C ALA A 560 -30.33 -24.98 -30.77
N ASN A 561 -29.85 -24.49 -29.62
CA ASN A 561 -30.03 -25.14 -28.33
C ASN A 561 -31.28 -24.69 -27.55
N CYS A 562 -31.88 -23.53 -27.86
CA CYS A 562 -33.02 -22.97 -27.10
C CYS A 562 -34.23 -23.90 -27.09
N ARG A 563 -34.71 -24.27 -28.29
CA ARG A 563 -35.83 -25.19 -28.44
C ARG A 563 -35.52 -26.53 -27.80
N MET A 564 -34.37 -27.13 -28.10
CA MET A 564 -33.98 -28.42 -27.55
C MET A 564 -33.99 -28.45 -26.01
N PHE A 565 -33.57 -27.36 -25.36
CA PHE A 565 -33.50 -27.27 -23.90
C PHE A 565 -34.87 -27.04 -23.25
N LEU A 566 -35.66 -26.11 -23.79
CA LEU A 566 -36.93 -25.65 -23.20
C LEU A 566 -38.17 -26.39 -23.70
N GLN A 567 -38.06 -27.14 -24.80
CA GLN A 567 -39.17 -27.88 -25.39
C GLN A 567 -39.82 -28.82 -24.37
N ASN A 568 -41.14 -28.72 -24.30
CA ASN A 568 -42.00 -29.48 -23.39
C ASN A 568 -41.79 -29.17 -21.89
N GLN A 569 -41.07 -28.10 -21.54
CA GLN A 569 -40.95 -27.61 -20.15
C GLN A 569 -41.73 -26.31 -19.93
N VAL A 570 -41.90 -25.53 -21.00
CA VAL A 570 -42.64 -24.28 -21.04
C VAL A 570 -43.46 -24.19 -22.33
N SER A 571 -44.43 -23.29 -22.38
CA SER A 571 -45.25 -23.07 -23.57
C SER A 571 -44.39 -22.71 -24.79
N ASN A 572 -44.77 -23.22 -25.96
CA ASN A 572 -44.09 -22.92 -27.22
C ASN A 572 -44.01 -21.42 -27.54
N ASN A 573 -44.95 -20.61 -27.04
CA ASN A 573 -44.92 -19.16 -27.22
C ASN A 573 -43.66 -18.53 -26.59
N ILE A 574 -43.31 -18.94 -25.37
CA ILE A 574 -42.11 -18.46 -24.67
C ILE A 574 -40.84 -18.86 -25.42
N ILE A 575 -40.80 -20.10 -25.94
CA ILE A 575 -39.67 -20.58 -26.74
C ILE A 575 -39.49 -19.73 -27.99
N ASN A 576 -40.57 -19.45 -28.72
CA ASN A 576 -40.54 -18.59 -29.91
C ASN A 576 -40.06 -17.17 -29.58
N GLN A 577 -40.54 -16.58 -28.49
CA GLN A 577 -40.12 -15.25 -28.05
C GLN A 577 -38.62 -15.20 -27.71
N LEU A 578 -38.09 -16.22 -27.03
CA LEU A 578 -36.66 -16.31 -26.72
C LEU A 578 -35.80 -16.52 -27.98
N GLU A 579 -36.28 -17.31 -28.94
CA GLU A 579 -35.61 -17.50 -30.24
C GLU A 579 -35.58 -16.22 -31.09
N GLU A 580 -36.66 -15.43 -31.07
CA GLU A 580 -36.70 -14.11 -31.71
C GLU A 580 -35.73 -13.15 -31.05
N TYR A 581 -35.75 -13.11 -29.71
CA TYR A 581 -34.84 -12.29 -28.94
C TYR A 581 -33.39 -12.67 -29.23
N GLN A 582 -33.06 -13.96 -29.25
CA GLN A 582 -31.74 -14.45 -29.60
C GLN A 582 -31.30 -14.07 -31.02
N ARG A 583 -32.20 -14.16 -32.02
CA ARG A 583 -31.93 -13.73 -33.40
C ARG A 583 -31.59 -12.24 -33.46
N LEU A 584 -32.36 -11.40 -32.76
CA LEU A 584 -32.11 -9.96 -32.67
C LEU A 584 -30.72 -9.66 -32.08
N LEU A 585 -30.36 -10.36 -31.00
CA LEU A 585 -29.06 -10.20 -30.35
C LEU A 585 -27.89 -10.66 -31.22
N HIS A 586 -28.07 -11.76 -31.95
CA HIS A 586 -27.07 -12.25 -32.89
C HIS A 586 -26.80 -11.26 -34.03
N ILE A 587 -27.87 -10.72 -34.64
CA ILE A 587 -27.77 -9.69 -35.70
C ILE A 587 -27.09 -8.43 -35.18
N THR A 588 -27.43 -8.00 -33.97
CA THR A 588 -26.83 -6.80 -33.34
C THR A 588 -25.33 -6.97 -33.14
N LYS A 589 -24.90 -8.16 -32.68
CA LYS A 589 -23.48 -8.49 -32.49
C LYS A 589 -22.70 -8.51 -33.81
N LEU A 590 -23.30 -9.04 -34.88
CA LEU A 590 -22.70 -9.05 -36.23
C LEU A 590 -22.50 -7.65 -36.80
N ARG A 591 -23.34 -6.68 -36.42
CA ARG A 591 -23.24 -5.27 -36.87
C ARG A 591 -22.26 -4.43 -36.04
N GLU A 592 -21.53 -5.03 -35.11
CA GLU A 592 -20.63 -4.35 -34.16
C GLU A 592 -21.28 -3.23 -33.35
N LEU A 593 -22.62 -3.21 -33.31
CA LEU A 593 -23.37 -2.33 -32.42
C LEU A 593 -23.20 -2.85 -30.99
N SER A 594 -23.16 -1.93 -30.02
CA SER A 594 -23.12 -2.32 -28.61
C SER A 594 -24.37 -3.13 -28.27
N ALA A 595 -24.23 -4.46 -28.15
CA ALA A 595 -25.36 -5.31 -27.77
C ALA A 595 -25.92 -4.91 -26.39
N ALA A 596 -25.08 -4.32 -25.52
CA ALA A 596 -25.46 -3.80 -24.21
C ALA A 596 -26.48 -2.65 -24.25
N SER A 597 -26.60 -1.89 -25.36
CA SER A 597 -27.61 -0.83 -25.49
C SER A 597 -28.96 -1.34 -26.00
N LEU A 598 -29.05 -2.59 -26.47
CA LEU A 598 -30.26 -3.18 -27.07
C LEU A 598 -30.85 -4.33 -26.26
N VAL A 599 -30.09 -4.91 -25.32
CA VAL A 599 -30.55 -5.99 -24.43
C VAL A 599 -31.07 -5.37 -23.14
N PRO A 600 -32.36 -5.51 -22.80
CA PRO A 600 -32.83 -5.17 -21.46
C PRO A 600 -32.04 -5.93 -20.41
N THR A 601 -31.43 -5.21 -19.47
CA THR A 601 -30.71 -5.79 -18.32
C THR A 601 -31.65 -6.16 -17.18
N SER A 602 -32.94 -5.91 -17.34
CA SER A 602 -33.97 -6.12 -16.33
C SER A 602 -35.21 -6.71 -16.99
N PHE A 603 -35.71 -7.82 -16.43
CA PHE A 603 -36.87 -8.55 -16.94
C PHE A 603 -37.93 -8.71 -15.86
N LEU A 604 -39.19 -8.73 -16.30
CA LEU A 604 -40.35 -8.95 -15.44
C LEU A 604 -41.10 -10.20 -15.92
N PHE A 605 -41.04 -11.26 -15.12
CA PHE A 605 -41.65 -12.56 -15.42
C PHE A 605 -42.99 -12.66 -14.70
N LYS A 606 -44.08 -12.43 -15.43
CA LYS A 606 -45.45 -12.47 -14.92
C LYS A 606 -46.14 -13.77 -15.33
N GLY A 607 -46.87 -14.41 -14.43
CA GLY A 607 -47.78 -15.49 -14.79
C GLY A 607 -48.04 -16.49 -13.66
N PRO A 608 -48.93 -17.48 -13.87
CA PRO A 608 -49.32 -18.45 -12.84
C PRO A 608 -48.15 -19.28 -12.29
N ALA A 609 -48.30 -19.83 -11.09
CA ALA A 609 -47.32 -20.73 -10.49
C ALA A 609 -47.09 -22.00 -11.34
N GLY A 610 -45.85 -22.49 -11.36
CA GLY A 610 -45.46 -23.72 -12.06
C GLY A 610 -45.51 -23.65 -13.59
N THR A 611 -45.44 -22.46 -14.18
CA THR A 611 -45.37 -22.23 -15.63
C THR A 611 -43.94 -22.22 -16.20
N GLY A 612 -42.94 -22.48 -15.36
CA GLY A 612 -41.52 -22.59 -15.75
C GLY A 612 -40.72 -21.28 -15.76
N LYS A 613 -41.15 -20.26 -15.00
CA LYS A 613 -40.42 -18.98 -14.81
C LYS A 613 -38.95 -19.18 -14.41
N THR A 614 -38.69 -19.95 -13.35
CA THR A 614 -37.33 -20.27 -12.88
C THR A 614 -36.53 -21.01 -13.93
N THR A 615 -37.14 -22.00 -14.61
CA THR A 615 -36.49 -22.77 -15.69
C THR A 615 -36.02 -21.88 -16.84
N VAL A 616 -36.87 -20.95 -17.27
CA VAL A 616 -36.53 -19.99 -18.34
C VAL A 616 -35.47 -19.01 -17.88
N ALA A 617 -35.55 -18.52 -16.64
CA ALA A 617 -34.54 -17.63 -16.07
C ALA A 617 -33.15 -18.30 -15.99
N GLN A 618 -33.10 -19.57 -15.61
CA GLN A 618 -31.87 -20.37 -15.58
C GLN A 618 -31.33 -20.62 -16.99
N TYR A 619 -32.19 -20.90 -17.98
CA TYR A 619 -31.74 -21.01 -19.36
C TYR A 619 -31.22 -19.67 -19.90
N MET A 620 -31.88 -18.56 -19.56
CA MET A 620 -31.45 -17.22 -19.93
C MET A 620 -30.04 -16.89 -19.42
N SER A 621 -29.64 -17.36 -18.22
CA SER A 621 -28.26 -17.17 -17.75
C SER A 621 -27.24 -17.84 -18.68
N THR A 622 -27.55 -19.04 -19.17
CA THR A 622 -26.69 -19.78 -20.12
C THR A 622 -26.67 -19.08 -21.47
N LEU A 623 -27.84 -18.68 -21.98
CA LEU A 623 -27.98 -17.97 -23.25
C LEU A 623 -27.20 -16.66 -23.26
N LEU A 624 -27.38 -15.83 -22.23
CA LEU A 624 -26.72 -14.52 -22.13
C LEU A 624 -25.20 -14.67 -22.01
N TYR A 625 -24.72 -15.70 -21.31
CA TYR A 625 -23.30 -16.03 -21.25
C TYR A 625 -22.74 -16.47 -22.62
N ASP A 626 -23.47 -17.32 -23.33
CA ASP A 626 -23.06 -17.81 -24.65
C ASP A 626 -23.07 -16.68 -25.69
N LEU A 627 -23.98 -15.71 -25.59
CA LEU A 627 -23.97 -14.50 -26.39
C LEU A 627 -22.88 -13.51 -25.98
N GLY A 628 -22.31 -13.68 -24.78
CA GLY A 628 -21.25 -12.83 -24.22
C GLY A 628 -21.74 -11.54 -23.57
N LEU A 629 -23.01 -11.50 -23.16
CA LEU A 629 -23.65 -10.36 -22.49
C LEU A 629 -23.44 -10.36 -20.97
N VAL A 630 -23.19 -11.54 -20.40
CA VAL A 630 -22.79 -11.70 -19.00
C VAL A 630 -21.46 -12.46 -18.94
N ALA A 631 -20.74 -12.32 -17.83
CA ALA A 631 -19.37 -12.79 -17.67
C ALA A 631 -19.26 -14.24 -17.22
N THR A 632 -20.29 -14.77 -16.56
CA THR A 632 -20.36 -16.14 -16.03
C THR A 632 -21.75 -16.73 -16.28
N LYS A 633 -21.87 -18.07 -16.17
CA LYS A 633 -23.17 -18.77 -16.14
C LYS A 633 -23.82 -18.72 -14.75
N THR A 634 -23.40 -17.80 -13.88
CA THR A 634 -23.91 -17.71 -12.51
C THR A 634 -25.40 -17.37 -12.54
N PHE A 635 -26.20 -18.22 -11.91
CA PHE A 635 -27.63 -18.02 -11.69
C PHE A 635 -27.87 -17.97 -10.18
N VAL A 636 -28.23 -16.81 -9.66
CA VAL A 636 -28.56 -16.61 -8.25
C VAL A 636 -30.07 -16.55 -8.12
N GLU A 637 -30.65 -17.61 -7.56
CA GLU A 637 -32.06 -17.65 -7.18
C GLU A 637 -32.21 -17.16 -5.74
N CYS A 638 -33.08 -16.19 -5.54
CA CYS A 638 -33.40 -15.62 -4.23
C CYS A 638 -34.89 -15.25 -4.18
N SER A 639 -35.38 -15.01 -2.97
CA SER A 639 -36.76 -14.60 -2.70
C SER A 639 -36.79 -13.20 -2.08
N ALA A 640 -37.96 -12.59 -1.97
CA ALA A 640 -38.09 -11.28 -1.35
C ALA A 640 -37.56 -11.22 0.10
N SER A 641 -37.69 -12.31 0.87
CA SER A 641 -37.21 -12.37 2.26
C SER A 641 -35.69 -12.30 2.39
N ASP A 642 -34.95 -12.66 1.33
CA ASP A 642 -33.48 -12.57 1.29
C ASP A 642 -32.97 -11.12 1.23
N PHE A 643 -33.84 -10.16 0.87
CA PHE A 643 -33.55 -8.73 0.82
C PHE A 643 -33.99 -8.01 2.10
N ILE A 644 -35.02 -8.51 2.77
CA ILE A 644 -35.67 -7.85 3.91
C ILE A 644 -34.92 -8.16 5.22
N GLY A 645 -34.55 -7.11 5.96
CA GLY A 645 -33.94 -7.21 7.28
C GLY A 645 -34.95 -7.60 8.36
N GLU A 646 -34.47 -8.24 9.43
CA GLU A 646 -35.27 -8.51 10.62
C GLU A 646 -35.18 -7.36 11.64
N HIS A 647 -34.13 -6.53 11.52
CA HIS A 647 -33.83 -5.40 12.40
C HIS A 647 -33.45 -4.15 11.59
N VAL A 648 -33.66 -2.97 12.17
CA VAL A 648 -33.33 -1.66 11.56
C VAL A 648 -31.86 -1.62 11.13
N GLY A 649 -31.61 -1.20 9.88
CA GLY A 649 -30.26 -1.07 9.30
C GLY A 649 -29.68 -2.36 8.70
N GLN A 650 -30.38 -3.49 8.76
CA GLN A 650 -29.93 -4.76 8.19
C GLN A 650 -30.35 -4.95 6.72
N THR A 651 -31.46 -4.33 6.30
CA THR A 651 -32.05 -4.47 4.96
C THR A 651 -31.08 -4.06 3.84
N ALA A 652 -30.46 -2.88 3.96
CA ALA A 652 -29.56 -2.39 2.92
C ALA A 652 -28.29 -3.28 2.74
N PRO A 653 -27.59 -3.73 3.80
CA PRO A 653 -26.52 -4.72 3.67
C PRO A 653 -26.97 -6.06 3.05
N LYS A 654 -28.13 -6.62 3.44
CA LYS A 654 -28.67 -7.86 2.84
C LYS A 654 -28.93 -7.69 1.34
N THR A 655 -29.56 -6.59 0.95
CA THR A 655 -29.84 -6.26 -0.44
C THR A 655 -28.55 -6.18 -1.26
N ARG A 656 -27.52 -5.48 -0.76
CA ARG A 656 -26.20 -5.41 -1.40
C ARG A 656 -25.56 -6.78 -1.59
N ALA A 657 -25.61 -7.63 -0.56
CA ALA A 657 -25.01 -8.96 -0.62
C ALA A 657 -25.64 -9.84 -1.72
N GLN A 658 -26.95 -9.75 -1.96
CA GLN A 658 -27.60 -10.50 -3.04
C GLN A 658 -27.21 -9.97 -4.43
N PHE A 659 -27.12 -8.65 -4.61
CA PHE A 659 -26.61 -8.07 -5.85
C PHE A 659 -25.16 -8.47 -6.12
N GLU A 660 -24.31 -8.44 -5.10
CA GLU A 660 -22.90 -8.83 -5.20
C GLU A 660 -22.74 -10.27 -5.69
N LYS A 661 -23.54 -11.22 -5.16
CA LYS A 661 -23.54 -12.62 -5.63
C LYS A 661 -23.93 -12.75 -7.10
N GLY A 662 -24.80 -11.88 -7.60
CA GLY A 662 -25.30 -11.90 -8.98
C GLY A 662 -24.41 -11.16 -10.00
N LEU A 663 -23.38 -10.42 -9.57
CA LEU A 663 -22.53 -9.64 -10.47
C LEU A 663 -21.84 -10.52 -11.52
N GLY A 664 -21.94 -10.11 -12.78
CA GLY A 664 -21.43 -10.83 -13.92
C GLY A 664 -22.32 -11.99 -14.39
N GLY A 665 -23.50 -12.19 -13.79
CA GLY A 665 -24.46 -13.24 -14.13
C GLY A 665 -25.92 -12.76 -14.08
N VAL A 666 -26.83 -13.67 -13.71
CA VAL A 666 -28.27 -13.41 -13.58
C VAL A 666 -28.71 -13.52 -12.11
N LEU A 667 -29.39 -12.49 -11.61
CA LEU A 667 -30.08 -12.48 -10.32
C LEU A 667 -31.58 -12.63 -10.53
N PHE A 668 -32.12 -13.76 -10.11
CA PHE A 668 -33.53 -14.09 -10.20
C PHE A 668 -34.19 -13.95 -8.82
N VAL A 669 -35.16 -13.04 -8.72
CA VAL A 669 -35.95 -12.80 -7.50
C VAL A 669 -37.32 -13.42 -7.69
N ASP A 670 -37.54 -14.58 -7.08
CA ASP A 670 -38.85 -15.21 -7.06
C ASP A 670 -39.77 -14.57 -6.02
N HIS A 671 -41.07 -14.63 -6.25
CA HIS A 671 -42.10 -13.99 -5.41
C HIS A 671 -41.80 -12.52 -5.11
N ALA A 672 -41.30 -11.78 -6.11
CA ALA A 672 -40.80 -10.40 -5.94
C ALA A 672 -41.86 -9.43 -5.40
N HIS A 673 -43.15 -9.71 -5.59
CA HIS A 673 -44.27 -8.92 -5.07
C HIS A 673 -44.24 -8.75 -3.54
N GLN A 674 -43.61 -9.68 -2.81
CA GLN A 674 -43.47 -9.62 -1.36
C GLN A 674 -42.53 -8.50 -0.89
N LEU A 675 -41.68 -7.95 -1.76
CA LEU A 675 -40.83 -6.79 -1.45
C LEU A 675 -41.64 -5.54 -1.07
N ASN A 676 -42.92 -5.51 -1.42
CA ASN A 676 -43.83 -4.39 -1.14
C ASN A 676 -44.50 -4.47 0.24
N GLN A 677 -44.18 -5.48 1.05
CA GLN A 677 -44.84 -5.70 2.34
C GLN A 677 -44.04 -5.05 3.50
N GLY A 678 -44.65 -4.06 4.17
CA GLY A 678 -44.11 -3.43 5.39
C GLY A 678 -43.03 -2.37 5.15
N GLY A 679 -42.64 -1.66 6.23
CA GLY A 679 -41.67 -0.54 6.16
C GLY A 679 -40.25 -0.94 5.74
N TYR A 680 -39.82 -2.16 6.09
CA TYR A 680 -38.52 -2.70 5.66
C TYR A 680 -38.50 -3.07 4.17
N GLY A 681 -39.65 -3.41 3.57
CA GLY A 681 -39.78 -3.66 2.15
C GLY A 681 -39.48 -2.41 1.31
N THR A 682 -39.99 -1.24 1.73
CA THR A 682 -39.70 0.04 1.07
C THR A 682 -38.21 0.40 1.11
N GLU A 683 -37.53 0.15 2.23
CA GLU A 683 -36.07 0.32 2.34
C GLU A 683 -35.32 -0.59 1.35
N ALA A 684 -35.74 -1.86 1.24
CA ALA A 684 -35.17 -2.81 0.30
C ALA A 684 -35.35 -2.34 -1.15
N ILE A 685 -36.55 -1.87 -1.53
CA ILE A 685 -36.84 -1.35 -2.87
C ILE A 685 -35.95 -0.14 -3.20
N ASN A 686 -35.81 0.81 -2.28
CA ASN A 686 -34.98 2.00 -2.51
C ASN A 686 -33.49 1.63 -2.72
N GLU A 687 -32.96 0.72 -1.91
CA GLU A 687 -31.59 0.23 -2.08
C GLU A 687 -31.47 -0.60 -3.37
N PHE A 688 -32.49 -1.40 -3.73
CA PHE A 688 -32.55 -2.19 -4.96
C PHE A 688 -32.47 -1.30 -6.20
N VAL A 689 -33.28 -0.22 -6.27
CA VAL A 689 -33.25 0.77 -7.36
C VAL A 689 -31.88 1.44 -7.47
N ARG A 690 -31.29 1.83 -6.34
CA ARG A 690 -29.93 2.39 -6.30
C ARG A 690 -28.89 1.42 -6.85
N LEU A 691 -29.00 0.13 -6.52
CA LEU A 691 -28.08 -0.91 -6.99
C LEU A 691 -28.28 -1.27 -8.45
N LEU A 692 -29.52 -1.29 -8.97
CA LEU A 692 -29.81 -1.42 -10.39
C LEU A 692 -29.12 -0.33 -11.22
N GLN A 693 -29.18 0.91 -10.76
CA GLN A 693 -28.49 2.03 -11.42
C GLN A 693 -26.97 1.91 -11.31
N LYS A 694 -26.45 1.60 -10.11
CA LYS A 694 -25.00 1.46 -9.86
C LYS A 694 -24.36 0.31 -10.65
N HIS A 695 -25.08 -0.80 -10.82
CA HIS A 695 -24.58 -2.02 -11.45
C HIS A 695 -25.20 -2.26 -12.84
N SER A 696 -25.76 -1.22 -13.47
CA SER A 696 -26.32 -1.30 -14.82
C SER A 696 -25.31 -1.89 -15.82
N GLY A 697 -25.75 -2.87 -16.61
CA GLY A 697 -24.90 -3.58 -17.57
C GLY A 697 -23.89 -4.58 -16.97
N LYS A 698 -23.81 -4.72 -15.64
CA LYS A 698 -22.95 -5.72 -14.97
C LYS A 698 -23.71 -6.94 -14.45
N ILE A 699 -25.02 -6.85 -14.37
CA ILE A 699 -25.92 -7.89 -13.85
C ILE A 699 -27.21 -7.86 -14.66
N VAL A 700 -27.81 -9.03 -14.85
CA VAL A 700 -29.16 -9.13 -15.39
C VAL A 700 -30.10 -9.51 -14.26
N VAL A 701 -31.14 -8.70 -14.05
CA VAL A 701 -32.08 -8.88 -12.94
C VAL A 701 -33.42 -9.35 -13.48
N ILE A 702 -33.97 -10.41 -12.91
CA ILE A 702 -35.27 -10.96 -13.29
C ILE A 702 -36.17 -10.97 -12.05
N LEU A 703 -37.25 -10.20 -12.08
CA LEU A 703 -38.28 -10.21 -11.04
C LEU A 703 -39.42 -11.13 -11.47
N ALA A 704 -39.80 -12.10 -10.63
CA ALA A 704 -40.83 -13.08 -10.97
C ALA A 704 -41.97 -13.12 -9.94
N GLY A 705 -43.20 -13.33 -10.44
CA GLY A 705 -44.38 -13.51 -9.58
C GLY A 705 -45.69 -13.69 -10.36
N PRO A 706 -46.82 -13.83 -9.66
CA PRO A 706 -48.16 -13.76 -10.25
C PRO A 706 -48.42 -12.40 -10.90
N SER A 707 -49.18 -12.38 -12.00
CA SER A 707 -49.38 -11.17 -12.81
C SER A 707 -49.92 -9.99 -12.00
N ASP A 708 -51.03 -10.19 -11.30
CA ASP A 708 -51.73 -9.13 -10.55
C ASP A 708 -50.86 -8.57 -9.40
N GLU A 709 -50.08 -9.44 -8.76
CA GLU A 709 -49.23 -9.06 -7.62
C GLU A 709 -47.99 -8.29 -8.06
N ILE A 710 -47.41 -8.65 -9.20
CA ILE A 710 -46.29 -7.91 -9.79
C ILE A 710 -46.76 -6.53 -10.29
N GLU A 711 -47.95 -6.43 -10.87
CA GLU A 711 -48.51 -5.13 -11.26
C GLU A 711 -48.76 -4.23 -10.05
N SER A 712 -49.24 -4.80 -8.94
CA SER A 712 -49.38 -4.12 -7.65
C SER A 712 -48.03 -3.65 -7.07
N LEU A 713 -46.96 -4.45 -7.20
CA LEU A 713 -45.60 -4.06 -6.82
C LEU A 713 -45.15 -2.85 -7.65
N MET A 714 -45.25 -2.91 -8.97
CA MET A 714 -44.80 -1.85 -9.86
C MET A 714 -45.58 -0.54 -9.67
N ALA A 715 -46.89 -0.62 -9.36
CA ALA A 715 -47.71 0.56 -9.10
C ALA A 715 -47.35 1.30 -7.80
N LYS A 716 -46.83 0.58 -6.79
CA LYS A 716 -46.53 1.13 -5.45
C LYS A 716 -45.05 1.46 -5.25
N ALA A 717 -44.16 0.79 -5.97
CA ALA A 717 -42.73 0.99 -5.86
C ALA A 717 -42.28 2.27 -6.62
N HIS A 718 -42.35 3.41 -5.95
CA HIS A 718 -41.80 4.67 -6.48
C HIS A 718 -40.31 4.49 -6.85
N GLY A 719 -39.97 4.59 -8.14
CA GLY A 719 -38.61 4.44 -8.66
C GLY A 719 -38.35 3.15 -9.45
N LEU A 720 -39.26 2.16 -9.42
CA LEU A 720 -39.28 1.03 -10.35
C LEU A 720 -40.22 1.37 -11.52
N ASP A 721 -39.72 2.12 -12.50
CA ASP A 721 -40.50 2.36 -13.73
C ASP A 721 -40.54 1.08 -14.59
N ILE A 722 -41.73 0.69 -15.01
CA ILE A 722 -41.98 -0.47 -15.88
C ILE A 722 -41.20 -0.34 -17.19
N SER A 723 -40.91 0.88 -17.65
CA SER A 723 -40.09 1.15 -18.84
C SER A 723 -38.67 0.58 -18.75
N PHE A 724 -38.14 0.34 -17.55
CA PHE A 724 -36.83 -0.29 -17.35
C PHE A 724 -36.84 -1.82 -17.55
N PHE A 725 -38.01 -2.46 -17.52
CA PHE A 725 -38.14 -3.91 -17.54
C PHE A 725 -38.74 -4.41 -18.85
N LYS A 726 -38.13 -5.45 -19.41
CA LYS A 726 -38.78 -6.21 -20.48
C LYS A 726 -39.73 -7.23 -19.88
N GLU A 727 -41.02 -7.08 -20.19
CA GLU A 727 -42.04 -8.01 -19.71
C GLU A 727 -42.05 -9.32 -20.53
N ILE A 728 -42.13 -10.45 -19.83
CA ILE A 728 -42.38 -11.78 -20.40
C ILE A 728 -43.54 -12.41 -19.63
N THR A 729 -44.63 -12.71 -20.35
CA THR A 729 -45.87 -13.24 -19.78
C THR A 729 -45.96 -14.75 -20.00
N PHE A 730 -45.93 -15.50 -18.90
CA PHE A 730 -46.02 -16.95 -18.86
C PHE A 730 -47.49 -17.38 -18.80
N GLN A 731 -47.92 -18.10 -19.84
CA GLN A 731 -49.26 -18.66 -19.92
C GLN A 731 -49.32 -20.05 -19.28
N ARG A 732 -50.54 -20.51 -18.96
CA ARG A 732 -50.78 -21.89 -18.51
C ARG A 732 -50.41 -22.86 -19.63
N LEU A 733 -49.93 -24.04 -19.26
CA LEU A 733 -49.72 -25.12 -20.23
C LEU A 733 -51.08 -25.60 -20.72
N THR A 734 -51.21 -25.81 -22.02
CA THR A 734 -52.38 -26.47 -22.60
C THR A 734 -52.47 -27.92 -22.14
N ALA A 735 -53.67 -28.52 -22.17
CA ALA A 735 -53.86 -29.92 -21.78
C ALA A 735 -52.96 -30.89 -22.59
N GLN A 736 -52.73 -30.58 -23.87
CA GLN A 736 -51.81 -31.31 -24.74
C GLN A 736 -50.34 -31.17 -24.27
N GLU A 737 -49.89 -29.96 -23.94
CA GLU A 737 -48.54 -29.74 -23.41
C GLU A 737 -48.33 -30.42 -22.05
N CYS A 738 -49.34 -30.43 -21.17
CA CYS A 738 -49.32 -31.18 -19.91
C CYS A 738 -49.15 -32.69 -20.14
N MET A 739 -49.85 -33.26 -21.11
CA MET A 739 -49.73 -34.67 -21.47
C MET A 739 -48.34 -35.02 -22.02
N VAL A 740 -47.78 -34.15 -22.86
CA VAL A 740 -46.41 -34.32 -23.38
C VAL A 740 -45.37 -34.26 -22.25
N LEU A 741 -45.52 -33.33 -21.30
CA LEU A 741 -44.66 -33.22 -20.12
C LEU A 741 -44.74 -34.48 -19.25
N LEU A 742 -45.94 -34.97 -18.95
CA LEU A 742 -46.15 -36.20 -18.16
C LEU A 742 -45.44 -37.39 -18.80
N ARG A 743 -45.63 -37.60 -20.11
CA ARG A 743 -45.00 -38.69 -20.87
C ARG A 743 -43.48 -38.64 -20.78
N ARG A 744 -42.89 -37.45 -20.88
CA ARG A 744 -41.43 -37.27 -20.75
C ARG A 744 -40.95 -37.68 -19.37
N ILE A 745 -41.59 -37.20 -18.30
CA ILE A 745 -41.14 -37.50 -16.92
C ILE A 745 -41.22 -39.02 -16.67
N LEU A 746 -42.29 -39.68 -17.11
CA LEU A 746 -42.41 -41.14 -16.98
C LEU A 746 -41.34 -41.88 -17.80
N SER A 747 -41.07 -41.44 -19.04
CA SER A 747 -40.03 -42.05 -19.88
C SER A 747 -38.61 -41.88 -19.32
N GLN A 748 -38.31 -40.72 -18.71
CA GLN A 748 -37.02 -40.46 -18.06
C GLN A 748 -36.80 -41.36 -16.84
N ASN A 749 -37.89 -41.72 -16.14
CA ASN A 749 -37.88 -42.66 -15.03
C ASN A 749 -38.06 -44.13 -15.47
N ARG A 750 -37.92 -44.42 -16.78
CA ARG A 750 -38.02 -45.76 -17.39
C ARG A 750 -39.39 -46.45 -17.24
N ILE A 751 -40.45 -45.73 -16.90
CA ILE A 751 -41.82 -46.25 -16.84
C ILE A 751 -42.43 -46.09 -18.24
N SER A 752 -42.29 -47.10 -19.09
CA SER A 752 -42.54 -46.94 -20.53
C SER A 752 -43.74 -47.70 -21.11
N ASP A 753 -44.36 -48.66 -20.41
CA ASP A 753 -45.07 -49.74 -21.14
C ASP A 753 -46.59 -49.90 -20.95
N CYS A 754 -47.30 -49.02 -20.23
CA CYS A 754 -48.77 -49.11 -20.15
C CYS A 754 -49.52 -47.83 -20.57
N PHE A 755 -48.85 -46.68 -20.61
CA PHE A 755 -49.46 -45.36 -20.86
C PHE A 755 -49.19 -44.78 -22.26
N SER A 756 -48.09 -45.21 -22.90
CA SER A 756 -47.53 -44.57 -24.09
C SER A 756 -48.28 -44.85 -25.39
N ASN A 757 -48.94 -46.02 -25.47
CA ASN A 757 -49.40 -46.59 -26.75
C ASN A 757 -50.93 -46.61 -26.94
N SER A 758 -51.72 -46.24 -25.93
CA SER A 758 -53.18 -46.17 -26.04
C SER A 758 -53.66 -44.73 -26.21
N GLN A 759 -54.11 -44.40 -27.42
CA GLN A 759 -54.65 -43.08 -27.76
C GLN A 759 -55.89 -42.72 -26.91
N ALA A 760 -56.67 -43.72 -26.50
CA ALA A 760 -57.82 -43.55 -25.62
C ALA A 760 -57.41 -43.10 -24.20
N VAL A 761 -56.35 -43.69 -23.63
CA VAL A 761 -55.84 -43.32 -22.30
C VAL A 761 -55.25 -41.90 -22.32
N GLN A 762 -54.54 -41.54 -23.39
CA GLN A 762 -54.03 -40.18 -23.57
C GLN A 762 -55.15 -39.16 -23.61
N GLN A 763 -56.25 -39.46 -24.32
CA GLN A 763 -57.40 -38.56 -24.38
C GLN A 763 -58.08 -38.37 -23.02
N ILE A 764 -58.13 -39.41 -22.17
CA ILE A 764 -58.64 -39.29 -20.80
C ILE A 764 -57.79 -38.29 -20.01
N PHE A 765 -56.46 -38.42 -20.04
CA PHE A 765 -55.56 -37.51 -19.33
C PHE A 765 -55.63 -36.08 -19.86
N ILE A 766 -55.73 -35.90 -21.18
CA ILE A 766 -55.92 -34.58 -21.80
C ILE A 766 -57.22 -33.95 -21.29
N ASN A 767 -58.34 -34.68 -21.30
CA ASN A 767 -59.62 -34.17 -20.79
C ASN A 767 -59.54 -33.81 -19.29
N GLN A 768 -58.83 -34.61 -18.48
CA GLN A 768 -58.63 -34.30 -17.06
C GLN A 768 -57.73 -33.07 -16.87
N PHE A 769 -56.67 -32.91 -17.65
CA PHE A 769 -55.84 -31.70 -17.61
C PHE A 769 -56.63 -30.47 -18.06
N GLU A 770 -57.57 -30.60 -18.99
CA GLU A 770 -58.45 -29.51 -19.41
C GLU A 770 -59.36 -29.07 -18.25
N ILE A 771 -59.96 -30.01 -17.52
CA ILE A 771 -60.75 -29.73 -16.31
C ILE A 771 -59.88 -29.06 -15.23
N LEU A 772 -58.72 -29.66 -14.92
CA LEU A 772 -57.79 -29.15 -13.91
C LEU A 772 -57.28 -27.75 -14.27
N SER A 773 -57.05 -27.48 -15.55
CA SER A 773 -56.57 -26.17 -16.02
C SER A 773 -57.55 -25.02 -15.76
N ASN A 774 -58.83 -25.32 -15.49
CA ASN A 774 -59.85 -24.34 -15.11
C ASN A 774 -59.90 -24.06 -13.60
N LEU A 775 -59.23 -24.86 -12.77
CA LEU A 775 -59.20 -24.64 -11.32
C LEU A 775 -58.27 -23.48 -10.94
N SER A 776 -58.67 -22.71 -9.93
CA SER A 776 -57.89 -21.58 -9.40
C SER A 776 -56.56 -22.01 -8.76
N HIS A 777 -56.50 -23.22 -8.20
CA HIS A 777 -55.33 -23.74 -7.48
C HIS A 777 -54.38 -24.59 -8.33
N TRP A 778 -54.65 -24.77 -9.63
CA TRP A 778 -53.80 -25.56 -10.52
C TRP A 778 -52.41 -24.92 -10.72
N ARG A 779 -51.37 -25.66 -10.36
CA ARG A 779 -49.95 -25.24 -10.41
C ARG A 779 -49.22 -25.74 -11.66
N ASN A 780 -49.96 -26.02 -12.74
CA ASN A 780 -49.42 -26.36 -14.06
C ASN A 780 -48.38 -27.50 -14.01
N ALA A 781 -47.16 -27.26 -14.50
CA ALA A 781 -46.11 -28.27 -14.60
C ALA A 781 -45.74 -28.87 -13.23
N SER A 782 -45.94 -28.13 -12.14
CA SER A 782 -45.70 -28.63 -10.78
C SER A 782 -46.67 -29.74 -10.42
N ASP A 783 -47.96 -29.58 -10.73
CA ASP A 783 -48.96 -30.61 -10.43
C ASP A 783 -48.85 -31.80 -11.38
N VAL A 784 -48.43 -31.58 -12.63
CA VAL A 784 -48.08 -32.67 -13.56
C VAL A 784 -46.89 -33.48 -13.03
N LYS A 785 -45.88 -32.83 -12.44
CA LYS A 785 -44.75 -33.51 -11.78
C LYS A 785 -45.21 -34.28 -10.55
N SER A 786 -46.03 -33.67 -9.69
CA SER A 786 -46.62 -34.36 -8.53
C SER A 786 -47.41 -35.59 -8.97
N LEU A 787 -48.26 -35.46 -9.99
CA LEU A 787 -49.00 -36.58 -10.57
C LEU A 787 -48.07 -37.67 -11.09
N SER A 788 -46.99 -37.30 -11.79
CA SER A 788 -46.00 -38.27 -12.25
C SER A 788 -45.37 -39.03 -11.09
N GLN A 789 -45.06 -38.38 -9.97
CA GLN A 789 -44.52 -39.02 -8.76
C GLN A 789 -45.50 -39.99 -8.11
N TRP A 790 -46.80 -39.68 -8.14
CA TRP A 790 -47.84 -40.59 -7.68
C TRP A 790 -48.01 -41.82 -8.59
N MET A 791 -47.63 -41.70 -9.86
CA MET A 791 -47.68 -42.79 -10.85
C MET A 791 -46.41 -43.66 -10.85
N MET A 792 -45.33 -43.20 -10.22
CA MET A 792 -44.10 -43.98 -9.96
C MET A 792 -44.28 -44.79 -8.69
#